data_AF-A0A9X1QW58-F1
#
_entry.id   AF-A0A9X1QW58-F1
#
_cell.length_a   1.000
_cell.length_b   1.000
_cell.length_c   1.000
_cell.angle_alpha   90.00
_cell.angle_beta   90.00
_cell.angle_gamma   90.00
#
_symmetry.space_group_name_H-M   'P 1'
#
loop_
_entity.id
_entity.type
_entity.pdbx_description
1 polymer ?
#
loop_
_entity_poly.entity_id
_entity_poly.type
_entity_poly.pdbx_seq_one_letter_code
_entity_poly.pdbx_strand_id
1 'polypeptide(L)'
;MSDFHFFTEPSKLNSQTSGQEFGAIDDNQFRLGNMFTSSASVDPKAFAVSDGLILVQKIDGVEKYNIVLKPTNQPDLNLPKIDYIIYKGIKKESIINGTKVAVSTNNDLTRIIHENAILWYQNEGETMPSSEPAADTSLGLIYASNASEQEYKLENTDSLNKAFYSTNPVTLPLVYSGNHIGDFDKSGDFGIVIIFEKIGFEPIFKLARELDSILSFNALPGNSSNADIFRRKHHKEDILSFIDGAAFFGSFFNLGLNVYDGNDFINRVEDGLYTDVISKFFNKNKIYIDIRNETNDSFNYYENYDNVIQWSLDNTDTLTDVDYYRNFGWPILSINDSDSNSEFDIANTDKIINISLPRGDNESPLFYYKRVYKNSLGFLLPEALESFYSPPVVDDNLTMESLTAPKSVDRVSANYFQIKFIRRVILENDESNDFPRQGYSLFKRSYLDNLFPIFDMSIPFTNENYTNLKLFYDSSFVDKILVDDATLDNNLTDYALRDFVSTTGIAADANNITFISFPFKYHTNANDNDDFLPVSGLEAPNNNPFLIELNNLISPVNLVRSNFVINGNTTEYLTFINNSIVNGEQNNNTYSFDDVIILSITRDEFDDLELLKNQNFIGPYKIYLGIKNISVLTDDNGNRYSSFTYVLRGLNEDNGEIVPLEVMSTINSLTADSVLGINSEHIFPIETRYISSDYGWRMLSGNRSFHNGIDLVKPIATETSGSPIYAVKGGTITKLVTQEDGNGGGVRVRIRSDENTSIEYNYFHMLTNSNSHLSLNQVVQQGDQIGQVGSTGSSTAPHLHFEIWNGTLNRIDPYSIFPELALLPYTRHRDE
;
A
#
# COMPACT_ATOMS: atom_id res chain seq x y z
N MET A 1 -20.48 -0.07 -18.32
CA MET A 1 -21.23 1.07 -17.75
C MET A 1 -20.63 1.33 -16.39
N SER A 2 -20.65 2.55 -15.86
CA SER A 2 -20.12 2.76 -14.51
C SER A 2 -21.07 2.15 -13.47
N ASP A 3 -20.53 1.42 -12.51
CA ASP A 3 -21.30 0.80 -11.42
C ASP A 3 -21.56 1.78 -10.26
N PHE A 4 -21.42 3.09 -10.50
CA PHE A 4 -21.53 4.13 -9.48
C PHE A 4 -22.71 5.07 -9.78
N HIS A 5 -23.43 5.43 -8.72
CA HIS A 5 -24.64 6.23 -8.80
C HIS A 5 -24.52 7.54 -8.03
N PHE A 6 -25.23 8.58 -8.47
CA PHE A 6 -25.45 9.76 -7.65
C PHE A 6 -26.39 9.46 -6.48
N PHE A 7 -26.11 10.01 -5.30
CA PHE A 7 -26.70 9.59 -4.03
C PHE A 7 -28.21 9.86 -3.87
N THR A 8 -28.82 10.63 -4.77
CA THR A 8 -30.22 11.08 -4.68
C THR A 8 -30.75 11.54 -6.05
N GLU A 9 -31.93 12.16 -6.07
CA GLU A 9 -32.59 12.73 -7.24
C GLU A 9 -32.19 14.21 -7.41
N PRO A 10 -31.32 14.60 -8.36
CA PRO A 10 -30.80 15.97 -8.43
C PRO A 10 -31.86 17.03 -8.73
N SER A 11 -32.98 16.62 -9.34
CA SER A 11 -34.15 17.46 -9.59
C SER A 11 -34.85 17.91 -8.30
N LYS A 12 -34.69 17.16 -7.19
CA LYS A 12 -35.25 17.47 -5.87
C LYS A 12 -34.30 18.27 -4.96
N LEU A 13 -33.08 18.58 -5.41
CA LEU A 13 -32.13 19.40 -4.66
C LEU A 13 -32.31 20.89 -4.94
N ASN A 14 -32.38 21.69 -3.88
CA ASN A 14 -32.03 23.11 -3.97
C ASN A 14 -30.52 23.24 -4.22
N SER A 15 -30.09 24.34 -4.84
CA SER A 15 -28.66 24.69 -4.89
C SER A 15 -28.13 24.89 -3.48
N GLN A 16 -26.98 24.29 -3.20
CA GLN A 16 -26.27 24.35 -1.93
C GLN A 16 -25.84 25.78 -1.60
N THR A 17 -25.96 26.15 -0.33
CA THR A 17 -25.50 27.44 0.23
C THR A 17 -24.15 27.27 0.94
N SER A 18 -23.44 28.37 1.21
CA SER A 18 -22.14 28.29 1.89
C SER A 18 -22.19 27.80 3.34
N GLY A 19 -23.38 27.84 3.97
CA GLY A 19 -23.60 27.20 5.26
C GLY A 19 -23.62 25.67 5.22
N GLN A 20 -23.55 25.05 4.03
CA GLN A 20 -23.76 23.62 3.80
C GLN A 20 -22.62 22.96 3.00
N GLU A 21 -21.62 23.72 2.57
CA GLU A 21 -20.50 23.27 1.73
C GLU A 21 -19.43 22.50 2.52
N PHE A 22 -18.72 21.60 1.83
CA PHE A 22 -17.44 21.08 2.32
C PHE A 22 -16.39 22.20 2.31
N GLY A 23 -15.61 22.33 3.39
CA GLY A 23 -14.54 23.32 3.48
C GLY A 23 -14.36 23.97 4.85
N ALA A 24 -13.41 24.90 4.92
CA ALA A 24 -13.14 25.70 6.10
C ALA A 24 -14.32 26.63 6.42
N ILE A 25 -14.83 26.55 7.64
CA ILE A 25 -15.77 27.52 8.22
C ILE A 25 -14.97 28.70 8.79
N ASP A 26 -13.89 28.39 9.50
CA ASP A 26 -12.86 29.32 9.97
C ASP A 26 -11.51 28.59 10.15
N ASP A 27 -10.53 29.23 10.80
CA ASP A 27 -9.20 28.65 11.04
C ASP A 27 -9.20 27.40 11.93
N ASN A 28 -10.27 27.21 12.70
CA ASN A 28 -10.47 26.18 13.72
C ASN A 28 -11.51 25.13 13.34
N GLN A 29 -12.48 25.47 12.48
CA GLN A 29 -13.60 24.59 12.12
C GLN A 29 -13.64 24.28 10.62
N PHE A 30 -13.84 23.01 10.28
CA PHE A 30 -13.94 22.53 8.89
C PHE A 30 -15.12 21.57 8.75
N ARG A 31 -15.97 21.79 7.74
CA ARG A 31 -17.12 20.93 7.44
C ARG A 31 -16.70 19.80 6.49
N LEU A 32 -16.98 18.58 6.90
CA LEU A 32 -16.50 17.34 6.30
C LEU A 32 -17.47 16.72 5.28
N GLY A 33 -18.62 17.34 5.04
CA GLY A 33 -19.65 16.84 4.13
C GLY A 33 -20.42 17.93 3.40
N ASN A 34 -21.25 17.50 2.45
CA ASN A 34 -22.08 18.39 1.64
C ASN A 34 -23.55 18.18 2.01
N MET A 35 -24.14 19.21 2.61
CA MET A 35 -25.56 19.22 3.00
C MET A 35 -26.41 19.97 1.96
N PHE A 36 -27.69 19.65 1.93
CA PHE A 36 -28.69 20.16 0.99
C PHE A 36 -30.05 20.30 1.68
N THR A 37 -30.92 21.12 1.09
CA THR A 37 -32.36 21.13 1.37
C THR A 37 -33.15 20.69 0.14
N SER A 38 -34.36 20.18 0.38
CA SER A 38 -35.24 19.70 -0.70
C SER A 38 -35.96 20.87 -1.37
N SER A 39 -36.03 20.83 -2.70
CA SER A 39 -36.93 21.66 -3.52
C SER A 39 -38.34 21.06 -3.64
N ALA A 40 -38.51 19.79 -3.25
CA ALA A 40 -39.66 18.96 -3.59
C ALA A 40 -40.72 18.88 -2.48
N SER A 41 -41.98 18.71 -2.89
CA SER A 41 -43.12 18.46 -1.99
C SER A 41 -43.14 17.06 -1.38
N VAL A 42 -42.39 16.13 -1.97
CA VAL A 42 -42.18 14.75 -1.50
C VAL A 42 -40.74 14.57 -1.04
N ASP A 43 -40.51 13.55 -0.22
CA ASP A 43 -39.19 13.24 0.29
C ASP A 43 -38.27 12.78 -0.87
N PRO A 44 -36.99 13.22 -0.94
CA PRO A 44 -36.03 12.71 -1.93
C PRO A 44 -35.55 11.31 -1.57
N LYS A 45 -35.43 10.41 -2.56
CA LYS A 45 -34.86 9.08 -2.35
C LYS A 45 -33.36 9.18 -2.05
N ALA A 46 -32.86 8.29 -1.21
CA ALA A 46 -31.45 7.98 -1.07
C ALA A 46 -31.13 6.72 -1.89
N PHE A 47 -30.07 6.80 -2.71
CA PHE A 47 -29.58 5.70 -3.53
C PHE A 47 -28.19 5.27 -3.11
N ALA A 48 -27.94 3.95 -3.05
CA ALA A 48 -26.61 3.40 -2.84
C ALA A 48 -25.65 3.90 -3.94
N VAL A 49 -24.56 4.58 -3.57
CA VAL A 49 -23.57 5.14 -4.51
C VAL A 49 -22.72 4.04 -5.14
N SER A 50 -22.53 2.94 -4.40
CA SER A 50 -21.82 1.71 -4.77
C SER A 50 -22.51 0.52 -4.11
N ASP A 51 -22.10 -0.70 -4.47
CA ASP A 51 -22.37 -1.89 -3.65
C ASP A 51 -21.72 -1.73 -2.26
N GLY A 52 -22.35 -2.26 -1.21
CA GLY A 52 -21.79 -2.17 0.14
C GLY A 52 -22.68 -2.70 1.28
N LEU A 53 -22.07 -2.89 2.44
CA LEU A 53 -22.77 -3.24 3.69
C LEU A 53 -23.36 -2.00 4.36
N ILE A 54 -24.54 -2.13 4.98
CA ILE A 54 -25.29 -1.01 5.56
C ILE A 54 -25.39 -1.12 7.10
N LEU A 55 -24.95 -0.07 7.79
CA LEU A 55 -25.21 0.18 9.21
C LEU A 55 -26.10 1.42 9.35
N VAL A 56 -27.20 1.32 10.08
CA VAL A 56 -28.06 2.47 10.40
C VAL A 56 -27.75 2.95 11.81
N GLN A 57 -27.69 4.27 11.99
CA GLN A 57 -27.50 4.91 13.29
C GLN A 57 -28.54 6.01 13.50
N LYS A 58 -29.06 6.14 14.71
CA LYS A 58 -29.92 7.28 15.06
C LYS A 58 -29.07 8.54 15.19
N ILE A 59 -29.59 9.68 14.74
CA ILE A 59 -28.95 10.98 14.99
C ILE A 59 -29.29 11.46 16.40
N ASP A 60 -28.30 11.86 17.17
CA ASP A 60 -28.46 12.36 18.52
C ASP A 60 -29.36 13.62 18.55
N GLY A 61 -30.35 13.64 19.45
CA GLY A 61 -31.24 14.77 19.67
C GLY A 61 -32.39 14.98 18.66
N VAL A 62 -32.47 14.22 17.56
CA VAL A 62 -33.53 14.36 16.53
C VAL A 62 -34.14 13.01 16.12
N GLU A 63 -35.34 13.01 15.51
CA GLU A 63 -35.99 11.79 14.98
C GLU A 63 -35.59 11.51 13.51
N LYS A 64 -34.30 11.70 13.19
CA LYS A 64 -33.67 11.33 11.93
C LYS A 64 -32.62 10.23 12.17
N TYR A 65 -32.22 9.57 11.09
CA TYR A 65 -31.21 8.52 11.07
C TYR A 65 -30.14 8.87 10.04
N ASN A 66 -28.96 8.28 10.18
CA ASN A 66 -27.95 8.24 9.14
C ASN A 66 -27.79 6.78 8.68
N ILE A 67 -27.43 6.61 7.42
CA ILE A 67 -27.03 5.32 6.85
C ILE A 67 -25.53 5.39 6.58
N VAL A 68 -24.76 4.49 7.16
CA VAL A 68 -23.34 4.26 6.86
C VAL A 68 -23.26 3.09 5.88
N LEU A 69 -22.77 3.35 4.67
CA LEU A 69 -22.49 2.35 3.65
C LEU A 69 -20.98 2.10 3.65
N LYS A 70 -20.57 0.84 3.81
CA LYS A 70 -19.18 0.38 3.64
C LYS A 70 -19.00 -0.22 2.24
N PRO A 71 -18.30 0.42 1.30
CA PRO A 71 -18.26 -0.04 -0.08
C PRO A 71 -17.53 -1.38 -0.25
N THR A 72 -18.17 -2.33 -0.95
CA THR A 72 -17.51 -3.56 -1.42
C THR A 72 -16.90 -3.39 -2.81
N ASN A 73 -17.38 -2.44 -3.59
CA ASN A 73 -16.80 -2.02 -4.88
C ASN A 73 -16.17 -0.62 -4.73
N GLN A 74 -15.01 -0.41 -5.37
CA GLN A 74 -14.22 0.83 -5.26
C GLN A 74 -14.08 1.46 -6.65
N PRO A 75 -14.31 2.77 -6.80
CA PRO A 75 -14.19 3.41 -8.10
C PRO A 75 -12.71 3.62 -8.44
N ASP A 76 -12.27 3.18 -9.62
CA ASP A 76 -10.92 3.51 -10.10
C ASP A 76 -10.86 5.00 -10.46
N LEU A 77 -10.47 5.77 -9.46
CA LEU A 77 -10.22 7.21 -9.45
C LEU A 77 -8.85 7.40 -8.79
N ASN A 78 -8.18 8.51 -9.06
CA ASN A 78 -6.90 8.85 -8.42
C ASN A 78 -7.10 9.40 -7.00
N LEU A 79 -7.70 8.57 -6.16
CA LEU A 79 -8.14 8.85 -4.81
C LEU A 79 -7.76 7.65 -3.93
N PRO A 80 -7.56 7.82 -2.62
CA PRO A 80 -7.48 6.69 -1.70
C PRO A 80 -8.79 5.90 -1.68
N LYS A 81 -8.74 4.65 -1.20
CA LYS A 81 -9.91 3.77 -1.07
C LYS A 81 -10.99 4.42 -0.21
N ILE A 82 -12.26 4.30 -0.61
CA ILE A 82 -13.40 4.75 0.21
C ILE A 82 -13.63 3.73 1.33
N ASP A 83 -13.46 4.16 2.58
CA ASP A 83 -13.78 3.33 3.76
C ASP A 83 -15.30 3.38 4.04
N TYR A 84 -15.89 4.58 4.04
CA TYR A 84 -17.32 4.77 4.33
C TYR A 84 -17.97 5.89 3.52
N ILE A 85 -19.25 5.70 3.20
CA ILE A 85 -20.15 6.73 2.68
C ILE A 85 -21.30 6.90 3.69
N ILE A 86 -21.40 8.07 4.33
CA ILE A 86 -22.45 8.35 5.33
C ILE A 86 -23.52 9.26 4.72
N TYR A 87 -24.71 8.71 4.55
CA TYR A 87 -25.92 9.42 4.16
C TYR A 87 -26.52 10.10 5.39
N LYS A 88 -26.67 11.42 5.31
CA LYS A 88 -27.09 12.26 6.43
C LYS A 88 -28.58 12.60 6.36
N GLY A 89 -29.30 12.46 7.47
CA GLY A 89 -30.67 13.00 7.59
C GLY A 89 -31.77 12.16 6.93
N ILE A 90 -31.63 10.83 6.98
CA ILE A 90 -32.63 9.85 6.54
C ILE A 90 -33.84 9.88 7.48
N LYS A 91 -35.02 9.76 6.87
CA LYS A 91 -36.34 9.84 7.49
C LYS A 91 -36.70 8.51 8.12
N LYS A 92 -37.01 8.50 9.42
CA LYS A 92 -37.24 7.28 10.22
C LYS A 92 -38.20 6.29 9.57
N GLU A 93 -39.39 6.74 9.16
CA GLU A 93 -40.43 5.84 8.62
C GLU A 93 -40.10 5.28 7.23
N SER A 94 -39.08 5.78 6.54
CA SER A 94 -38.59 5.16 5.30
C SER A 94 -37.91 3.80 5.54
N ILE A 95 -37.41 3.54 6.76
CA ILE A 95 -36.63 2.33 7.08
C ILE A 95 -37.09 1.59 8.35
N ILE A 96 -37.76 2.26 9.28
CA ILE A 96 -38.13 1.72 10.60
C ILE A 96 -39.60 2.00 10.92
N ASN A 97 -40.35 0.96 11.28
CA ASN A 97 -41.72 1.05 11.80
C ASN A 97 -41.77 0.56 13.26
N GLY A 98 -41.80 1.49 14.21
CA GLY A 98 -41.73 1.16 15.65
C GLY A 98 -40.34 0.65 16.02
N THR A 99 -40.24 -0.64 16.36
CA THR A 99 -38.97 -1.36 16.65
C THR A 99 -38.57 -2.33 15.53
N LYS A 100 -39.26 -2.27 14.39
CA LYS A 100 -39.16 -3.24 13.29
C LYS A 100 -38.71 -2.55 12.02
N VAL A 101 -38.14 -3.31 11.09
CA VAL A 101 -37.85 -2.81 9.73
C VAL A 101 -39.17 -2.41 9.07
N ALA A 102 -39.17 -1.33 8.28
CA ALA A 102 -40.35 -0.92 7.53
C ALA A 102 -40.73 -1.99 6.47
N VAL A 103 -41.97 -1.93 5.97
CA VAL A 103 -42.51 -2.98 5.09
C VAL A 103 -41.65 -3.20 3.84
N SER A 104 -41.56 -4.44 3.36
CA SER A 104 -40.72 -4.84 2.22
C SER A 104 -41.02 -4.14 0.88
N THR A 105 -42.14 -3.44 0.77
CA THR A 105 -42.50 -2.65 -0.43
C THR A 105 -42.09 -1.18 -0.32
N ASN A 106 -41.41 -0.77 0.75
CA ASN A 106 -41.11 0.64 1.01
C ASN A 106 -39.89 1.13 0.22
N ASN A 107 -38.85 0.29 0.15
CA ASN A 107 -37.63 0.50 -0.65
C ASN A 107 -36.83 -0.81 -0.79
N ASP A 108 -35.73 -0.80 -1.53
CA ASP A 108 -34.92 -2.01 -1.78
C ASP A 108 -34.21 -2.52 -0.52
N LEU A 109 -33.71 -1.65 0.35
CA LEU A 109 -33.09 -2.08 1.61
C LEU A 109 -34.07 -2.88 2.48
N THR A 110 -35.26 -2.34 2.72
CA THR A 110 -36.32 -3.04 3.48
C THR A 110 -36.73 -4.34 2.78
N ARG A 111 -36.83 -4.34 1.45
CA ARG A 111 -37.11 -5.53 0.65
C ARG A 111 -36.06 -6.63 0.87
N ILE A 112 -34.77 -6.31 0.71
CA ILE A 112 -33.64 -7.25 0.85
C ILE A 112 -33.62 -7.88 2.24
N ILE A 113 -33.80 -7.08 3.30
CA ILE A 113 -33.78 -7.62 4.67
C ILE A 113 -34.97 -8.55 4.92
N HIS A 114 -36.17 -8.20 4.43
CA HIS A 114 -37.33 -9.09 4.50
C HIS A 114 -37.12 -10.38 3.68
N GLU A 115 -36.56 -10.31 2.47
CA GLU A 115 -36.24 -11.48 1.64
C GLU A 115 -35.22 -12.40 2.33
N ASN A 116 -34.15 -11.86 2.89
CA ASN A 116 -33.15 -12.61 3.65
C ASN A 116 -33.74 -13.28 4.89
N ALA A 117 -34.61 -12.59 5.63
CA ALA A 117 -35.31 -13.18 6.78
C ALA A 117 -36.27 -14.31 6.34
N ILE A 118 -37.01 -14.16 5.23
CA ILE A 118 -37.85 -15.23 4.68
C ILE A 118 -36.98 -16.46 4.36
N LEU A 119 -35.83 -16.29 3.72
CA LEU A 119 -34.91 -17.38 3.38
C LEU A 119 -34.35 -18.07 4.64
N TRP A 120 -33.99 -17.31 5.67
CA TRP A 120 -33.55 -17.87 6.96
C TRP A 120 -34.65 -18.75 7.59
N TYR A 121 -35.86 -18.21 7.73
CA TYR A 121 -37.01 -18.97 8.26
C TYR A 121 -37.31 -20.24 7.45
N GLN A 122 -37.24 -20.16 6.12
CA GLN A 122 -37.44 -21.33 5.25
C GLN A 122 -36.37 -22.42 5.44
N ASN A 123 -35.11 -22.03 5.68
CA ASN A 123 -34.01 -22.97 5.94
C ASN A 123 -34.17 -23.68 7.29
N GLU A 124 -34.68 -22.99 8.31
CA GLU A 124 -35.04 -23.58 9.62
C GLU A 124 -36.35 -24.39 9.57
N GLY A 125 -37.05 -24.42 8.43
CA GLY A 125 -38.32 -25.14 8.27
C GLY A 125 -39.53 -24.44 8.91
N GLU A 126 -39.40 -23.16 9.22
CA GLU A 126 -40.41 -22.31 9.84
C GLU A 126 -41.05 -21.33 8.83
N THR A 127 -42.12 -20.63 9.25
CA THR A 127 -42.79 -19.60 8.44
C THR A 127 -42.59 -18.24 9.09
N MET A 128 -41.91 -17.33 8.39
CA MET A 128 -41.65 -15.98 8.88
C MET A 128 -42.94 -15.25 9.30
N PRO A 129 -42.99 -14.62 10.50
CA PRO A 129 -44.09 -13.78 10.91
C PRO A 129 -44.24 -12.55 10.00
N SER A 130 -45.47 -12.14 9.68
CA SER A 130 -45.76 -10.95 8.85
C SER A 130 -45.41 -9.60 9.50
N SER A 131 -44.60 -9.61 10.58
CA SER A 131 -44.19 -8.42 11.32
C SER A 131 -42.76 -8.55 11.89
N GLU A 132 -41.93 -9.40 11.29
CA GLU A 132 -40.47 -9.31 11.40
C GLU A 132 -39.94 -8.73 10.08
N PRO A 133 -38.67 -8.27 9.95
CA PRO A 133 -37.52 -8.32 10.89
C PRO A 133 -37.48 -7.23 11.98
N ALA A 134 -36.68 -7.45 13.03
CA ALA A 134 -36.39 -6.47 14.07
C ALA A 134 -35.30 -5.47 13.62
N ALA A 135 -35.47 -4.18 13.92
CA ALA A 135 -34.60 -3.12 13.39
C ALA A 135 -33.25 -2.99 14.12
N ASP A 136 -33.19 -3.40 15.38
CA ASP A 136 -31.97 -3.42 16.21
C ASP A 136 -30.91 -4.35 15.64
N THR A 137 -31.28 -5.60 15.36
CA THR A 137 -30.37 -6.61 14.78
C THR A 137 -30.22 -6.48 13.27
N SER A 138 -31.29 -6.17 12.52
CA SER A 138 -31.24 -6.21 11.05
C SER A 138 -30.67 -4.95 10.39
N LEU A 139 -30.47 -3.87 11.15
CA LEU A 139 -29.89 -2.60 10.68
C LEU A 139 -28.70 -2.14 11.54
N GLY A 140 -28.29 -2.93 12.53
CA GLY A 140 -27.21 -2.59 13.48
C GLY A 140 -27.54 -1.44 14.44
N LEU A 141 -28.81 -1.11 14.65
CA LEU A 141 -29.22 -0.07 15.62
C LEU A 141 -28.98 -0.47 17.08
N ILE A 142 -28.71 -1.75 17.34
CA ILE A 142 -28.29 -2.24 18.65
C ILE A 142 -26.96 -1.58 19.11
N TYR A 143 -26.12 -1.18 18.16
CA TYR A 143 -24.86 -0.45 18.40
C TYR A 143 -25.12 0.98 18.89
N ALA A 144 -25.25 1.16 20.21
CA ALA A 144 -25.63 2.42 20.85
C ALA A 144 -24.79 2.68 22.11
N SER A 145 -24.52 3.97 22.41
CA SER A 145 -23.78 4.39 23.63
C SER A 145 -24.49 4.02 24.94
N ASN A 146 -25.80 3.75 24.88
CA ASN A 146 -26.62 3.35 26.02
C ASN A 146 -27.15 1.91 25.92
N ALA A 147 -26.56 1.06 25.07
CA ALA A 147 -26.92 -0.36 24.99
C ALA A 147 -26.75 -1.05 26.37
N SER A 148 -27.68 -1.96 26.70
CA SER A 148 -27.68 -2.70 27.96
C SER A 148 -26.62 -3.80 28.01
N GLU A 149 -26.26 -4.34 26.86
CA GLU A 149 -25.28 -5.41 26.67
C GLU A 149 -23.96 -4.80 26.20
N GLN A 150 -22.85 -5.20 26.82
CA GLN A 150 -21.55 -4.54 26.62
C GLN A 150 -21.02 -4.73 25.19
N GLU A 151 -21.33 -5.84 24.51
CA GLU A 151 -20.87 -6.13 23.15
C GLU A 151 -21.45 -5.19 22.07
N TYR A 152 -22.57 -4.53 22.37
CA TYR A 152 -23.20 -3.52 21.50
C TYR A 152 -23.01 -2.09 22.03
N LYS A 153 -22.38 -1.91 23.19
CA LYS A 153 -22.21 -0.61 23.82
C LYS A 153 -21.05 0.17 23.19
N LEU A 154 -21.34 0.85 22.09
CA LEU A 154 -20.38 1.64 21.33
C LEU A 154 -20.62 3.14 21.56
N GLU A 155 -19.67 3.81 22.21
CA GLU A 155 -19.68 5.24 22.52
C GLU A 155 -19.37 6.08 21.26
N ASN A 156 -19.57 7.40 21.30
CA ASN A 156 -19.31 8.25 20.13
C ASN A 156 -17.82 8.30 19.74
N THR A 157 -16.91 7.94 20.66
CA THR A 157 -15.46 7.82 20.43
C THR A 157 -15.02 6.44 19.93
N ASP A 158 -15.91 5.45 19.88
CA ASP A 158 -15.57 4.12 19.35
C ASP A 158 -15.50 4.14 17.82
N SER A 159 -14.62 3.30 17.26
CA SER A 159 -14.52 3.11 15.81
C SER A 159 -15.75 2.45 15.20
N LEU A 160 -16.18 2.94 14.03
CA LEU A 160 -17.20 2.32 13.18
C LEU A 160 -16.78 0.92 12.71
N ASN A 161 -15.48 0.65 12.59
CA ASN A 161 -14.95 -0.66 12.22
C ASN A 161 -15.45 -1.76 13.20
N LYS A 162 -15.74 -1.42 14.47
CA LYS A 162 -16.33 -2.38 15.42
C LYS A 162 -17.70 -2.91 15.00
N ALA A 163 -18.49 -2.21 14.20
CA ALA A 163 -19.80 -2.73 13.73
C ALA A 163 -19.71 -3.52 12.43
N PHE A 164 -18.73 -3.20 11.57
CA PHE A 164 -18.59 -3.85 10.26
C PHE A 164 -17.68 -5.08 10.27
N TYR A 165 -16.79 -5.20 11.27
CA TYR A 165 -15.85 -6.30 11.37
C TYR A 165 -16.00 -7.13 12.66
N SER A 166 -16.86 -6.81 13.62
CA SER A 166 -16.99 -7.65 14.83
C SER A 166 -17.71 -8.98 14.53
N THR A 167 -17.20 -10.07 15.12
CA THR A 167 -17.77 -11.44 15.13
C THR A 167 -19.16 -11.56 15.80
N ASN A 168 -19.87 -10.44 16.00
CA ASN A 168 -21.19 -10.38 16.63
C ASN A 168 -22.25 -11.07 15.74
N PRO A 169 -23.36 -11.58 16.30
CA PRO A 169 -24.43 -12.24 15.54
C PRO A 169 -25.24 -11.30 14.62
N VAL A 170 -24.84 -10.02 14.52
CA VAL A 170 -25.51 -8.99 13.73
C VAL A 170 -24.97 -9.00 12.30
N THR A 171 -25.64 -9.74 11.41
CA THR A 171 -25.35 -9.69 9.97
C THR A 171 -25.91 -8.41 9.36
N LEU A 172 -25.03 -7.46 9.00
CA LEU A 172 -25.44 -6.23 8.32
C LEU A 172 -25.88 -6.52 6.87
N PRO A 173 -26.94 -5.86 6.36
CA PRO A 173 -27.43 -6.11 5.01
C PRO A 173 -26.50 -5.54 3.94
N LEU A 174 -26.25 -6.36 2.91
CA LEU A 174 -25.62 -5.95 1.65
C LEU A 174 -26.67 -5.29 0.74
N VAL A 175 -26.32 -4.15 0.14
CA VAL A 175 -27.11 -3.49 -0.93
C VAL A 175 -26.27 -3.35 -2.18
N TYR A 176 -26.94 -3.25 -3.33
CA TYR A 176 -26.31 -2.99 -4.62
C TYR A 176 -26.42 -1.53 -5.01
N SER A 177 -25.46 -1.06 -5.80
CA SER A 177 -25.41 0.28 -6.35
C SER A 177 -26.72 0.66 -7.06
N GLY A 178 -27.21 1.87 -6.83
CA GLY A 178 -28.49 2.37 -7.35
C GLY A 178 -29.73 1.87 -6.61
N ASN A 179 -29.63 0.92 -5.66
CA ASN A 179 -30.76 0.51 -4.82
C ASN A 179 -31.32 1.70 -4.02
N HIS A 180 -32.64 1.78 -3.88
CA HIS A 180 -33.30 2.74 -3.01
C HIS A 180 -33.14 2.26 -1.55
N ILE A 181 -32.36 3.00 -0.75
CA ILE A 181 -31.96 2.58 0.61
C ILE A 181 -32.70 3.33 1.74
N GLY A 182 -33.56 4.29 1.38
CA GLY A 182 -34.30 5.12 2.33
C GLY A 182 -34.74 6.43 1.67
N ASP A 183 -35.43 7.28 2.41
CA ASP A 183 -35.81 8.62 1.97
C ASP A 183 -35.17 9.67 2.87
N PHE A 184 -34.64 10.74 2.29
CA PHE A 184 -34.16 11.90 3.02
C PHE A 184 -35.34 12.72 3.57
N ASP A 185 -35.23 13.17 4.82
CA ASP A 185 -36.26 14.01 5.41
C ASP A 185 -36.16 15.44 4.89
N LYS A 186 -37.06 15.78 3.94
CA LYS A 186 -37.15 17.09 3.28
C LYS A 186 -37.35 18.29 4.21
N SER A 187 -37.76 18.06 5.47
CA SER A 187 -38.11 19.12 6.41
C SER A 187 -36.91 19.85 7.04
N GLY A 188 -35.69 19.37 6.77
CA GLY A 188 -34.44 20.04 7.16
C GLY A 188 -33.28 19.55 6.30
N ASP A 189 -32.06 19.83 6.73
CA ASP A 189 -30.87 19.41 5.99
C ASP A 189 -30.72 17.88 5.92
N PHE A 190 -30.17 17.43 4.80
CA PHE A 190 -29.73 16.08 4.51
C PHE A 190 -28.54 16.12 3.54
N GLY A 191 -27.80 15.03 3.35
CA GLY A 191 -26.60 15.08 2.51
C GLY A 191 -25.74 13.84 2.57
N ILE A 192 -24.45 14.02 2.29
CA ILE A 192 -23.47 12.93 2.22
C ILE A 192 -22.11 13.37 2.79
N VAL A 193 -21.43 12.44 3.45
CA VAL A 193 -20.01 12.49 3.83
C VAL A 193 -19.34 11.29 3.18
N ILE A 194 -18.20 11.50 2.53
CA ILE A 194 -17.40 10.45 1.91
C ILE A 194 -16.05 10.41 2.62
N ILE A 195 -15.68 9.22 3.10
CA ILE A 195 -14.54 9.00 3.99
C ILE A 195 -13.59 8.02 3.33
N PHE A 196 -12.32 8.40 3.25
CA PHE A 196 -11.23 7.58 2.73
C PHE A 196 -10.52 6.80 3.85
N GLU A 197 -9.98 5.64 3.50
CA GLU A 197 -9.03 4.89 4.32
C GLU A 197 -7.69 5.64 4.36
N LYS A 198 -7.16 5.89 5.56
CA LYS A 198 -5.89 6.59 5.82
C LYS A 198 -5.24 6.00 7.07
N ILE A 199 -3.94 5.72 7.04
CA ILE A 199 -3.20 5.27 8.23
C ILE A 199 -3.16 6.39 9.30
N GLY A 200 -3.35 6.03 10.57
CA GLY A 200 -3.47 6.98 11.68
C GLY A 200 -4.87 7.60 11.84
N PHE A 201 -5.81 7.33 10.92
CA PHE A 201 -7.18 7.85 11.00
C PHE A 201 -8.20 6.73 11.05
N GLU A 202 -9.10 6.80 12.03
CA GLU A 202 -10.10 5.77 12.31
C GLU A 202 -11.49 6.41 12.41
N PRO A 203 -12.42 6.15 11.48
CA PRO A 203 -13.76 6.75 11.51
C PRO A 203 -14.57 6.31 12.74
N ILE A 204 -15.05 7.26 13.55
CA ILE A 204 -15.75 6.98 14.83
C ILE A 204 -17.27 7.15 14.75
N PHE A 205 -18.00 6.49 15.66
CA PHE A 205 -19.47 6.50 15.75
C PHE A 205 -20.09 7.90 15.84
N LYS A 206 -19.36 8.90 16.36
CA LYS A 206 -19.77 10.32 16.30
C LYS A 206 -20.16 10.75 14.87
N LEU A 207 -19.37 10.36 13.87
CA LEU A 207 -19.63 10.68 12.46
C LEU A 207 -20.92 10.03 11.95
N ALA A 208 -21.34 8.89 12.50
CA ALA A 208 -22.61 8.25 12.16
C ALA A 208 -23.80 8.80 12.96
N ARG A 209 -23.60 9.43 14.12
CA ARG A 209 -24.67 9.91 15.02
C ARG A 209 -24.91 11.43 15.01
N GLU A 210 -24.10 12.20 14.30
CA GLU A 210 -24.32 13.64 14.10
C GLU A 210 -24.86 13.96 12.70
N LEU A 211 -25.67 15.03 12.58
CA LEU A 211 -26.26 15.46 11.31
C LEU A 211 -25.23 16.16 10.42
N ASP A 212 -24.72 17.31 10.86
CA ASP A 212 -23.53 17.94 10.26
C ASP A 212 -22.26 17.30 10.88
N SER A 213 -21.16 17.29 10.16
CA SER A 213 -19.90 16.71 10.61
C SER A 213 -18.80 17.75 10.48
N ILE A 214 -18.43 18.33 11.61
CA ILE A 214 -17.48 19.43 11.71
C ILE A 214 -16.28 18.99 12.55
N LEU A 215 -15.10 19.01 11.92
CA LEU A 215 -13.83 18.91 12.61
C LEU A 215 -13.54 20.26 13.30
N SER A 216 -13.21 20.26 14.59
CA SER A 216 -13.08 21.48 15.39
C SER A 216 -11.83 21.46 16.26
N PHE A 217 -11.08 22.56 16.27
CA PHE A 217 -9.81 22.70 16.99
C PHE A 217 -9.83 23.85 17.99
N ASN A 218 -9.06 23.70 19.07
CA ASN A 218 -8.79 24.80 19.99
C ASN A 218 -7.82 25.79 19.33
N ALA A 219 -8.12 27.09 19.43
CA ALA A 219 -7.24 28.15 18.96
C ALA A 219 -5.86 28.08 19.64
N LEU A 220 -4.80 28.39 18.88
CA LEU A 220 -3.43 28.43 19.42
C LEU A 220 -3.30 29.51 20.50
N PRO A 221 -2.63 29.21 21.65
CA PRO A 221 -2.20 30.23 22.59
C PRO A 221 -1.32 31.31 21.92
N GLY A 222 -1.40 32.56 22.39
CA GLY A 222 -0.61 33.67 21.83
C GLY A 222 0.91 33.55 22.03
N ASN A 223 1.37 32.54 22.77
CA ASN A 223 2.77 32.20 23.02
C ASN A 223 3.07 30.73 22.70
N SER A 224 2.39 30.17 21.68
CA SER A 224 2.56 28.78 21.22
C SER A 224 4.02 28.45 20.90
N SER A 225 4.45 27.26 21.29
CA SER A 225 5.72 26.66 20.86
C SER A 225 5.63 26.13 19.43
N ASN A 226 6.77 25.80 18.83
CA ASN A 226 6.81 25.10 17.55
C ASN A 226 6.08 23.74 17.65
N ALA A 227 6.21 23.06 18.79
CA ALA A 227 5.44 21.84 19.05
C ALA A 227 3.93 22.07 19.10
N ASP A 228 3.42 23.16 19.68
CA ASP A 228 1.98 23.46 19.67
C ASP A 228 1.45 23.74 18.25
N ILE A 229 2.24 24.46 17.44
CA ILE A 229 1.93 24.74 16.03
C ILE A 229 1.89 23.43 15.24
N PHE A 230 2.91 22.59 15.38
CA PHE A 230 2.99 21.29 14.70
C PHE A 230 1.85 20.36 15.13
N ARG A 231 1.56 20.24 16.43
CA ARG A 231 0.46 19.39 16.92
C ARG A 231 -0.88 19.81 16.32
N ARG A 232 -1.13 21.13 16.17
CA ARG A 232 -2.31 21.63 15.46
C ARG A 232 -2.29 21.30 13.96
N LYS A 233 -1.15 21.45 13.28
CA LYS A 233 -0.97 21.09 11.86
C LYS A 233 -1.27 19.60 11.65
N HIS A 234 -0.70 18.72 12.47
CA HIS A 234 -0.98 17.27 12.45
C HIS A 234 -2.48 16.98 12.57
N HIS A 235 -3.18 17.52 13.57
CA HIS A 235 -4.61 17.25 13.69
C HIS A 235 -5.44 17.79 12.51
N LYS A 236 -4.97 18.82 11.80
CA LYS A 236 -5.62 19.29 10.58
C LYS A 236 -5.45 18.33 9.39
N GLU A 237 -4.49 17.41 9.39
CA GLU A 237 -4.34 16.37 8.35
C GLU A 237 -5.56 15.44 8.27
N ASP A 238 -6.43 15.41 9.29
CA ASP A 238 -7.62 14.56 9.29
C ASP A 238 -8.68 14.99 8.25
N ILE A 239 -8.63 16.24 7.75
CA ILE A 239 -9.52 16.62 6.62
C ILE A 239 -9.21 15.83 5.35
N LEU A 240 -7.98 15.32 5.22
CA LEU A 240 -7.52 14.59 4.05
C LEU A 240 -8.05 13.14 3.99
N SER A 241 -8.74 12.69 5.04
CA SER A 241 -9.57 11.49 5.05
C SER A 241 -10.97 11.73 4.49
N PHE A 242 -11.27 12.93 3.99
CA PHE A 242 -12.59 13.31 3.46
C PHE A 242 -12.46 14.05 2.13
N ILE A 243 -13.53 14.00 1.34
CA ILE A 243 -13.60 14.68 0.03
C ILE A 243 -14.90 15.47 -0.12
N ASP A 244 -14.80 16.63 -0.77
CA ASP A 244 -15.96 17.38 -1.25
C ASP A 244 -16.76 16.53 -2.24
N GLY A 245 -18.04 16.29 -1.94
CA GLY A 245 -18.95 15.59 -2.84
C GLY A 245 -19.00 16.21 -4.25
N ALA A 246 -18.80 17.53 -4.38
CA ALA A 246 -18.70 18.18 -5.68
C ALA A 246 -17.50 17.64 -6.49
N ALA A 247 -16.35 17.48 -5.84
CA ALA A 247 -15.12 17.00 -6.45
C ALA A 247 -15.13 15.48 -6.65
N PHE A 248 -15.70 14.72 -5.71
CA PHE A 248 -15.87 13.27 -5.83
C PHE A 248 -16.75 12.90 -7.03
N PHE A 249 -17.99 13.43 -7.10
CA PHE A 249 -18.85 13.18 -8.26
C PHE A 249 -18.27 13.82 -9.53
N GLY A 250 -17.55 14.93 -9.41
CA GLY A 250 -16.82 15.56 -10.50
C GLY A 250 -15.63 14.76 -11.04
N SER A 251 -15.11 13.80 -10.27
CA SER A 251 -14.05 12.88 -10.74
C SER A 251 -14.56 11.86 -11.76
N PHE A 252 -15.89 11.68 -11.86
CA PHE A 252 -16.53 10.85 -12.89
C PHE A 252 -16.76 11.60 -14.23
N PHE A 253 -16.26 12.84 -14.41
CA PHE A 253 -16.57 13.70 -15.56
C PHE A 253 -16.53 12.98 -16.92
N ASN A 254 -15.43 12.30 -17.24
CA ASN A 254 -15.28 11.53 -18.48
C ASN A 254 -15.54 10.00 -18.33
N LEU A 255 -15.79 9.52 -17.10
CA LEU A 255 -16.02 8.10 -16.81
C LEU A 255 -17.52 7.73 -16.81
N GLY A 256 -18.36 8.73 -16.53
CA GLY A 256 -19.80 8.57 -16.41
C GLY A 256 -20.24 8.23 -14.99
N LEU A 257 -21.36 8.82 -14.56
CA LEU A 257 -22.05 8.51 -13.31
C LEU A 257 -23.52 8.23 -13.61
N ASN A 258 -24.13 7.22 -12.98
CA ASN A 258 -25.55 6.95 -13.17
C ASN A 258 -26.39 7.89 -12.31
N VAL A 259 -27.28 8.65 -12.95
CA VAL A 259 -28.08 9.71 -12.31
C VAL A 259 -29.56 9.43 -12.55
N TYR A 260 -30.36 9.40 -11.48
CA TYR A 260 -31.80 9.15 -11.59
C TYR A 260 -32.54 10.38 -12.13
N ASP A 261 -33.28 10.21 -13.22
CA ASP A 261 -33.98 11.32 -13.91
C ASP A 261 -35.40 11.60 -13.36
N GLY A 262 -35.93 10.68 -12.55
CA GLY A 262 -37.33 10.67 -12.09
C GLY A 262 -38.03 9.33 -12.39
N ASN A 263 -37.58 8.62 -13.43
CA ASN A 263 -38.10 7.33 -13.88
C ASN A 263 -37.02 6.25 -13.80
N ASP A 264 -35.86 6.50 -14.42
CA ASP A 264 -34.77 5.54 -14.61
C ASP A 264 -33.41 6.19 -14.32
N PHE A 265 -32.37 5.36 -14.21
CA PHE A 265 -30.98 5.82 -14.15
C PHE A 265 -30.42 6.07 -15.56
N ILE A 266 -29.88 7.27 -15.78
CA ILE A 266 -29.22 7.68 -17.01
C ILE A 266 -27.75 7.94 -16.71
N ASN A 267 -26.84 7.32 -17.46
CA ASN A 267 -25.41 7.62 -17.34
C ASN A 267 -25.10 9.03 -17.85
N ARG A 268 -24.45 9.85 -17.03
CA ARG A 268 -24.11 11.25 -17.31
C ARG A 268 -22.60 11.45 -17.31
N VAL A 269 -22.11 12.05 -18.38
CA VAL A 269 -20.73 12.49 -18.61
C VAL A 269 -20.71 13.99 -18.89
N GLU A 270 -19.54 14.60 -18.80
CA GLU A 270 -19.21 15.96 -19.26
C GLU A 270 -20.25 17.02 -18.83
N ASP A 271 -20.73 17.82 -19.79
CA ASP A 271 -21.75 18.86 -19.59
C ASP A 271 -23.05 18.33 -18.96
N GLY A 272 -23.42 17.07 -19.25
CA GLY A 272 -24.60 16.44 -18.67
C GLY A 272 -24.42 16.15 -17.19
N LEU A 273 -23.24 15.67 -16.79
CA LEU A 273 -22.91 15.45 -15.37
C LEU A 273 -22.80 16.78 -14.63
N TYR A 274 -22.14 17.77 -15.24
CA TYR A 274 -22.02 19.10 -14.64
C TYR A 274 -23.38 19.77 -14.43
N THR A 275 -24.23 19.77 -15.46
CA THR A 275 -25.54 20.43 -15.41
C THR A 275 -26.47 19.79 -14.40
N ASP A 276 -26.57 18.47 -14.38
CA ASP A 276 -27.56 17.79 -13.53
C ASP A 276 -27.07 17.58 -12.09
N VAL A 277 -25.78 17.29 -11.90
CA VAL A 277 -25.19 16.95 -10.59
C VAL A 277 -24.33 18.06 -10.03
N ILE A 278 -23.22 18.41 -10.69
CA ILE A 278 -22.18 19.28 -10.10
C ILE A 278 -22.71 20.70 -9.84
N SER A 279 -23.58 21.21 -10.71
CA SER A 279 -24.22 22.54 -10.60
C SER A 279 -25.01 22.75 -9.30
N LYS A 280 -25.42 21.66 -8.63
CA LYS A 280 -26.15 21.69 -7.35
C LYS A 280 -25.27 22.11 -6.18
N PHE A 281 -23.97 21.81 -6.25
CA PHE A 281 -23.02 22.08 -5.19
C PHE A 281 -22.60 23.56 -5.15
N PHE A 282 -22.13 24.03 -3.99
CA PHE A 282 -21.58 25.37 -3.88
C PHE A 282 -20.24 25.43 -4.63
N ASN A 283 -19.32 24.53 -4.25
CA ASN A 283 -17.97 24.33 -4.79
C ASN A 283 -17.91 23.78 -6.24
N LYS A 284 -18.98 23.89 -7.02
CA LYS A 284 -19.11 23.34 -8.39
C LYS A 284 -18.02 23.75 -9.39
N ASN A 285 -17.29 24.84 -9.13
CA ASN A 285 -16.20 25.36 -9.95
C ASN A 285 -14.88 25.45 -9.15
N LYS A 286 -14.58 24.41 -8.37
CA LYS A 286 -13.45 24.37 -7.43
C LYS A 286 -12.59 23.13 -7.67
N ILE A 287 -11.31 23.37 -7.91
CA ILE A 287 -10.31 22.31 -8.01
C ILE A 287 -9.68 22.14 -6.64
N TYR A 288 -9.46 20.89 -6.22
CA TYR A 288 -8.62 20.55 -5.08
C TYR A 288 -7.34 19.88 -5.57
N ILE A 289 -6.20 20.31 -5.03
CA ILE A 289 -4.88 19.74 -5.28
C ILE A 289 -4.32 19.27 -3.93
N ASP A 290 -4.31 17.96 -3.78
CA ASP A 290 -3.74 17.24 -2.64
C ASP A 290 -2.31 16.81 -3.00
N ILE A 291 -1.31 17.34 -2.29
CA ILE A 291 0.10 17.10 -2.58
C ILE A 291 0.69 16.34 -1.41
N ARG A 292 1.05 15.09 -1.66
CA ARG A 292 1.57 14.15 -0.67
C ARG A 292 3.06 14.00 -0.84
N ASN A 293 3.79 14.07 0.28
CA ASN A 293 5.24 13.87 0.30
C ASN A 293 5.60 12.38 0.26
N GLU A 294 6.89 12.08 0.42
CA GLU A 294 7.42 10.70 0.35
C GLU A 294 6.97 9.78 1.50
N THR A 295 6.29 10.32 2.51
CA THR A 295 5.67 9.59 3.64
C THR A 295 4.14 9.68 3.65
N ASN A 296 3.57 10.24 2.57
CA ASN A 296 2.14 10.53 2.35
C ASN A 296 1.46 11.43 3.40
N ASP A 297 2.25 12.19 4.16
CA ASP A 297 1.72 13.38 4.82
C ASP A 297 1.62 14.52 3.78
N SER A 298 0.89 15.59 4.11
CA SER A 298 0.83 16.78 3.25
C SER A 298 2.23 17.34 2.95
N PHE A 299 2.41 17.95 1.78
CA PHE A 299 3.71 18.25 1.16
C PHE A 299 4.81 18.65 2.17
N ASN A 300 4.67 19.80 2.83
CA ASN A 300 5.65 20.26 3.82
C ASN A 300 5.34 19.85 5.27
N TYR A 301 4.79 18.67 5.52
CA TYR A 301 4.37 18.26 6.86
C TYR A 301 5.51 18.33 7.89
N TYR A 302 6.70 17.79 7.55
CA TYR A 302 7.89 17.74 8.41
C TYR A 302 8.74 19.03 8.41
N GLU A 303 8.30 20.11 7.75
CA GLU A 303 9.03 21.38 7.64
C GLU A 303 10.40 21.23 6.95
N ASN A 304 10.48 20.26 6.02
CA ASN A 304 11.63 19.86 5.21
C ASN A 304 11.57 20.37 3.75
N TYR A 305 10.56 21.18 3.44
CA TYR A 305 10.33 21.90 2.19
C TYR A 305 9.97 23.37 2.49
N ASP A 306 9.76 24.20 1.47
CA ASP A 306 9.05 25.47 1.66
C ASP A 306 7.53 25.24 1.63
N ASN A 307 6.77 26.07 2.35
CA ASN A 307 5.31 26.13 2.21
C ASN A 307 4.90 26.84 0.91
N VAL A 308 5.76 27.72 0.39
CA VAL A 308 5.54 28.41 -0.88
C VAL A 308 5.83 27.43 -2.03
N ILE A 309 4.79 27.14 -2.80
CA ILE A 309 4.86 26.42 -4.07
C ILE A 309 4.49 27.39 -5.20
N GLN A 310 4.86 27.08 -6.44
CA GLN A 310 4.49 27.92 -7.58
C GLN A 310 3.53 27.18 -8.49
N TRP A 311 2.53 27.89 -9.03
CA TRP A 311 1.54 27.30 -9.93
C TRP A 311 1.03 28.29 -10.96
N SER A 312 0.49 27.80 -12.07
CA SER A 312 -0.26 28.63 -13.03
C SER A 312 -1.48 27.90 -13.60
N LEU A 313 -2.38 28.69 -14.16
CA LEU A 313 -3.51 28.22 -14.97
C LEU A 313 -3.31 28.66 -16.45
N ASP A 314 -4.11 28.10 -17.35
CA ASP A 314 -4.31 28.61 -18.73
C ASP A 314 -3.07 28.62 -19.64
N ASN A 315 -2.15 27.66 -19.49
CA ASN A 315 -0.89 27.60 -20.28
C ASN A 315 -0.05 28.88 -20.20
N THR A 316 -0.14 29.62 -19.09
CA THR A 316 0.73 30.77 -18.88
C THR A 316 2.12 30.31 -18.45
N ASP A 317 3.16 30.74 -19.17
CA ASP A 317 4.58 30.48 -18.87
C ASP A 317 5.05 31.12 -17.54
N THR A 318 4.17 31.83 -16.83
CA THR A 318 4.48 32.57 -15.60
C THR A 318 3.78 31.90 -14.42
N LEU A 319 4.57 31.25 -13.57
CA LEU A 319 4.11 30.67 -12.31
C LEU A 319 3.92 31.76 -11.25
N THR A 320 2.98 31.52 -10.33
CA THR A 320 2.64 32.40 -9.22
C THR A 320 2.88 31.69 -7.90
N ASP A 321 3.55 32.36 -6.97
CA ASP A 321 3.84 31.85 -5.64
C ASP A 321 2.56 31.77 -4.78
N VAL A 322 2.32 30.63 -4.14
CA VAL A 322 1.20 30.42 -3.20
C VAL A 322 1.68 29.62 -1.98
N ASP A 323 1.30 30.06 -0.79
CA ASP A 323 1.45 29.24 0.43
C ASP A 323 0.44 28.08 0.35
N TYR A 324 0.95 26.85 0.26
CA TYR A 324 0.17 25.62 0.19
C TYR A 324 -0.82 25.47 1.36
N TYR A 325 -0.45 25.93 2.56
CA TYR A 325 -1.31 25.91 3.75
C TYR A 325 -2.09 27.21 3.94
N ARG A 326 -1.91 28.23 3.09
CA ARG A 326 -2.57 29.55 3.18
C ARG A 326 -2.51 30.19 4.59
N ASN A 327 -1.30 30.39 5.14
CA ASN A 327 -0.99 30.90 6.48
C ASN A 327 -1.45 29.98 7.64
N PHE A 328 -0.92 28.75 7.71
CA PHE A 328 -1.31 27.74 8.74
C PHE A 328 -2.82 27.38 8.74
N GLY A 329 -3.44 27.54 7.57
CA GLY A 329 -4.79 27.13 7.23
C GLY A 329 -4.91 25.61 7.14
N TRP A 330 -5.33 25.07 6.00
CA TRP A 330 -5.66 23.65 5.85
C TRP A 330 -4.73 22.98 4.84
N PRO A 331 -4.36 21.70 5.01
CA PRO A 331 -3.32 21.02 4.23
C PRO A 331 -3.79 20.58 2.84
N ILE A 332 -4.50 21.45 2.12
CA ILE A 332 -5.03 21.18 0.78
C ILE A 332 -5.12 22.49 -0.01
N LEU A 333 -4.53 22.52 -1.20
CA LEU A 333 -4.67 23.68 -2.08
C LEU A 333 -6.01 23.60 -2.81
N SER A 334 -6.91 24.54 -2.53
CA SER A 334 -8.10 24.76 -3.36
C SER A 334 -7.88 25.90 -4.35
N ILE A 335 -8.34 25.76 -5.58
CA ILE A 335 -8.39 26.83 -6.60
C ILE A 335 -9.87 27.11 -6.92
N ASN A 336 -10.26 28.39 -6.85
CA ASN A 336 -11.62 28.85 -7.18
C ASN A 336 -11.60 29.78 -8.40
N ASP A 337 -12.69 29.79 -9.16
CA ASP A 337 -13.02 30.78 -10.21
C ASP A 337 -12.91 32.26 -9.72
N SER A 338 -13.09 32.48 -8.41
CA SER A 338 -13.15 33.81 -7.78
C SER A 338 -11.89 34.32 -7.09
N ASP A 339 -10.78 33.56 -7.05
CA ASP A 339 -9.58 33.91 -6.27
C ASP A 339 -8.73 35.01 -6.96
N SER A 340 -9.26 36.23 -7.02
CA SER A 340 -8.64 37.52 -7.44
C SER A 340 -8.11 37.66 -8.88
N ASN A 341 -7.80 36.58 -9.58
CA ASN A 341 -7.63 36.54 -11.03
C ASN A 341 -8.68 35.56 -11.61
N SER A 342 -9.79 36.07 -12.15
CA SER A 342 -10.80 35.22 -12.80
C SER A 342 -10.35 34.80 -14.20
N GLU A 343 -9.25 34.03 -14.27
CA GLU A 343 -8.65 33.53 -15.50
C GLU A 343 -9.48 32.41 -16.16
N PHE A 344 -10.34 31.74 -15.38
CA PHE A 344 -11.25 30.74 -15.91
C PHE A 344 -12.22 31.29 -16.99
N ASP A 345 -12.64 32.56 -16.93
CA ASP A 345 -13.82 33.10 -17.66
C ASP A 345 -13.50 34.08 -18.82
N ILE A 346 -12.61 33.72 -19.77
CA ILE A 346 -12.47 34.53 -21.01
C ILE A 346 -12.10 33.80 -22.33
N ALA A 347 -11.72 32.52 -22.33
CA ALA A 347 -11.31 31.83 -23.56
C ALA A 347 -11.82 30.39 -23.63
N ASN A 348 -12.22 29.97 -24.83
CA ASN A 348 -12.71 28.62 -25.09
C ASN A 348 -11.58 27.60 -25.33
N THR A 349 -10.63 27.58 -24.39
CA THR A 349 -9.45 26.70 -24.35
C THR A 349 -9.52 25.76 -23.15
N ASP A 350 -8.76 24.67 -23.20
CA ASP A 350 -8.57 23.77 -22.07
C ASP A 350 -7.83 24.47 -20.93
N LYS A 351 -8.24 24.21 -19.69
CA LYS A 351 -7.61 24.79 -18.51
C LYS A 351 -6.49 23.88 -18.03
N ILE A 352 -5.26 24.30 -18.28
CA ILE A 352 -4.06 23.57 -17.85
C ILE A 352 -3.52 24.18 -16.56
N ILE A 353 -3.27 23.32 -15.58
CA ILE A 353 -2.66 23.58 -14.28
C ILE A 353 -1.19 23.18 -14.38
N ASN A 354 -0.29 24.12 -14.13
CA ASN A 354 1.13 23.85 -13.96
C ASN A 354 1.49 23.96 -12.48
N ILE A 355 2.37 23.09 -11.99
CA ILE A 355 2.81 23.06 -10.58
C ILE A 355 4.34 22.95 -10.56
N SER A 356 4.95 23.70 -9.65
CA SER A 356 6.38 23.74 -9.39
C SER A 356 6.59 23.70 -7.88
N LEU A 357 7.33 22.71 -7.40
CA LEU A 357 7.57 22.50 -5.97
C LEU A 357 9.01 22.86 -5.60
N PRO A 358 9.27 23.45 -4.42
CA PRO A 358 10.62 23.68 -3.94
C PRO A 358 11.34 22.34 -3.77
N ARG A 359 12.63 22.28 -4.13
CA ARG A 359 13.41 21.03 -4.11
C ARG A 359 13.45 20.36 -2.74
N GLY A 360 13.66 21.16 -1.69
CA GLY A 360 13.80 20.68 -0.30
C GLY A 360 14.73 19.49 -0.15
N ASP A 361 14.41 18.59 0.78
CA ASP A 361 15.27 17.46 1.15
C ASP A 361 15.05 16.18 0.31
N ASN A 362 14.20 16.23 -0.72
CA ASN A 362 14.01 15.13 -1.68
C ASN A 362 14.73 15.47 -2.99
N GLU A 363 16.04 15.24 -2.99
CA GLU A 363 16.93 15.66 -4.07
C GLU A 363 16.67 15.00 -5.43
N SER A 364 15.93 13.89 -5.47
CA SER A 364 15.60 13.10 -6.67
C SER A 364 14.16 12.57 -6.62
N PRO A 365 13.15 13.45 -6.69
CA PRO A 365 11.76 13.04 -6.54
C PRO A 365 11.20 12.40 -7.81
N LEU A 366 10.05 11.76 -7.69
CA LEU A 366 9.22 11.27 -8.77
C LEU A 366 7.78 11.71 -8.50
N PHE A 367 7.15 12.39 -9.47
CA PHE A 367 5.73 12.68 -9.41
C PHE A 367 4.93 11.45 -9.84
N TYR A 368 3.91 11.10 -9.06
CA TYR A 368 2.92 10.08 -9.41
C TYR A 368 1.49 10.61 -9.32
N TYR A 369 0.70 10.23 -10.31
CA TYR A 369 -0.76 10.36 -10.33
C TYR A 369 -1.37 9.34 -11.32
N LYS A 370 -2.59 8.91 -11.05
CA LYS A 370 -3.44 8.08 -11.94
C LYS A 370 -4.53 8.96 -12.58
N ARG A 371 -5.15 8.54 -13.69
CA ARG A 371 -6.45 9.04 -14.22
C ARG A 371 -6.68 10.57 -14.27
N VAL A 372 -5.63 11.38 -14.34
CA VAL A 372 -5.74 12.82 -14.60
C VAL A 372 -5.87 13.06 -16.10
N TYR A 373 -6.50 14.16 -16.49
CA TYR A 373 -6.61 14.52 -17.90
C TYR A 373 -5.29 15.17 -18.35
N LYS A 374 -4.60 14.58 -19.33
CA LYS A 374 -3.43 15.17 -19.99
C LYS A 374 -3.79 15.68 -21.38
N ASN A 375 -3.17 16.78 -21.80
CA ASN A 375 -3.28 17.30 -23.17
C ASN A 375 -2.04 16.92 -24.01
N SER A 376 -1.80 15.62 -24.13
CA SER A 376 -0.80 15.08 -25.05
C SER A 376 -1.49 14.63 -26.34
N LEU A 377 -1.01 15.10 -27.50
CA LEU A 377 -1.46 14.69 -28.85
C LEU A 377 -2.91 15.05 -29.25
N GLY A 378 -3.61 15.89 -28.49
CA GLY A 378 -4.90 16.48 -28.89
C GLY A 378 -6.11 15.53 -28.81
N PHE A 379 -6.04 14.48 -27.98
CA PHE A 379 -7.17 13.64 -27.64
C PHE A 379 -7.36 13.60 -26.12
N LEU A 380 -8.58 13.87 -25.66
CA LEU A 380 -9.02 13.54 -24.31
C LEU A 380 -9.33 12.03 -24.26
N LEU A 381 -8.31 11.19 -24.09
CA LEU A 381 -8.50 9.74 -23.94
C LEU A 381 -8.66 9.35 -22.46
N PRO A 382 -9.80 8.80 -22.04
CA PRO A 382 -9.95 8.14 -20.75
C PRO A 382 -9.42 6.70 -20.84
N GLU A 383 -8.16 6.51 -21.24
CA GLU A 383 -7.48 5.21 -21.26
C GLU A 383 -6.17 5.29 -20.46
N ALA A 384 -6.21 4.69 -19.26
CA ALA A 384 -5.11 4.27 -18.39
C ALA A 384 -3.70 4.85 -18.66
N LEU A 385 -3.45 6.09 -18.22
CA LEU A 385 -2.09 6.61 -18.02
C LEU A 385 -1.85 6.90 -16.54
N GLU A 386 -1.54 5.84 -15.79
CA GLU A 386 -0.70 5.96 -14.60
C GLU A 386 0.62 6.59 -15.05
N SER A 387 0.96 7.74 -14.48
CA SER A 387 2.12 8.52 -14.91
C SER A 387 3.10 8.66 -13.77
N PHE A 388 4.23 7.97 -13.89
CA PHE A 388 5.46 8.34 -13.19
C PHE A 388 6.18 9.39 -14.03
N TYR A 389 6.41 10.56 -13.44
CA TYR A 389 7.05 11.69 -14.11
C TYR A 389 8.24 12.16 -13.31
N SER A 390 9.45 12.10 -13.89
CA SER A 390 10.67 12.62 -13.27
C SER A 390 10.74 14.13 -13.50
N PRO A 391 10.49 14.98 -12.49
CA PRO A 391 10.50 16.43 -12.67
C PRO A 391 11.89 16.95 -13.07
N PRO A 392 11.98 17.83 -14.08
CA PRO A 392 13.19 18.61 -14.32
C PRO A 392 13.33 19.70 -13.25
N VAL A 393 14.57 20.15 -13.02
CA VAL A 393 14.88 21.28 -12.15
C VAL A 393 14.95 22.56 -12.97
N VAL A 394 14.20 23.59 -12.57
CA VAL A 394 14.20 24.94 -13.14
C VAL A 394 14.25 25.94 -11.99
N ASP A 395 15.26 26.82 -11.97
CA ASP A 395 15.45 27.85 -10.93
C ASP A 395 15.24 27.34 -9.50
N ASP A 396 15.96 26.26 -9.14
CA ASP A 396 15.92 25.51 -7.87
C ASP A 396 14.55 24.88 -7.48
N ASN A 397 13.55 24.94 -8.36
CA ASN A 397 12.26 24.27 -8.20
C ASN A 397 12.11 23.08 -9.16
N LEU A 398 11.19 22.19 -8.83
CA LEU A 398 10.87 20.95 -9.54
C LEU A 398 9.52 21.09 -10.21
N THR A 399 9.49 21.16 -11.54
CA THR A 399 8.25 21.38 -12.28
C THR A 399 7.57 20.06 -12.64
N MET A 400 6.25 20.04 -12.65
CA MET A 400 5.43 18.92 -13.14
C MET A 400 5.00 19.17 -14.59
N GLU A 401 4.84 18.09 -15.38
CA GLU A 401 4.04 18.14 -16.61
C GLU A 401 2.59 18.57 -16.33
N SER A 402 2.10 19.53 -17.11
CA SER A 402 0.75 20.09 -17.12
C SER A 402 -0.40 19.10 -16.87
N LEU A 403 -1.23 19.38 -15.85
CA LEU A 403 -2.50 18.69 -15.61
C LEU A 403 -3.65 19.46 -16.29
N THR A 404 -4.62 18.79 -16.89
CA THR A 404 -5.81 19.44 -17.48
C THR A 404 -7.00 19.33 -16.53
N ALA A 405 -7.65 20.45 -16.23
CA ALA A 405 -8.86 20.49 -15.44
C ALA A 405 -10.10 20.16 -16.32
N PRO A 406 -11.06 19.36 -15.83
CA PRO A 406 -12.28 19.08 -16.57
C PRO A 406 -13.10 20.36 -16.76
N LYS A 407 -13.64 20.58 -17.96
CA LYS A 407 -14.37 21.80 -18.32
C LYS A 407 -15.77 21.47 -18.85
N SER A 408 -16.78 22.18 -18.36
CA SER A 408 -18.15 22.16 -18.88
C SER A 408 -18.56 23.52 -19.46
N VAL A 409 -18.99 23.53 -20.72
CA VAL A 409 -19.37 24.66 -21.59
C VAL A 409 -18.36 25.83 -21.60
N ASP A 410 -18.22 26.58 -20.51
CA ASP A 410 -17.26 27.69 -20.35
C ASP A 410 -16.53 27.68 -18.98
N ARG A 411 -16.82 26.74 -18.07
CA ARG A 411 -16.34 26.70 -16.68
C ARG A 411 -15.58 25.42 -16.37
N VAL A 412 -14.63 25.47 -15.43
CA VAL A 412 -14.07 24.23 -14.87
C VAL A 412 -15.07 23.56 -13.93
N SER A 413 -15.22 22.25 -14.08
CA SER A 413 -15.97 21.41 -13.15
C SER A 413 -15.16 21.16 -11.89
N ALA A 414 -15.84 21.02 -10.75
CA ALA A 414 -15.21 20.54 -9.53
C ALA A 414 -14.48 19.21 -9.76
N ASN A 415 -13.28 19.07 -9.19
CA ASN A 415 -12.45 17.87 -9.30
C ASN A 415 -11.38 17.83 -8.18
N TYR A 416 -10.77 16.67 -7.97
CA TYR A 416 -9.74 16.43 -6.96
C TYR A 416 -8.54 15.74 -7.60
N PHE A 417 -7.39 16.41 -7.58
CA PHE A 417 -6.13 15.87 -8.08
C PHE A 417 -5.23 15.51 -6.89
N GLN A 418 -5.02 14.20 -6.66
CA GLN A 418 -3.96 13.75 -5.78
C GLN A 418 -2.64 13.61 -6.55
N ILE A 419 -1.61 14.25 -6.02
CA ILE A 419 -0.25 14.26 -6.52
C ILE A 419 0.63 13.67 -5.43
N LYS A 420 1.46 12.68 -5.79
CA LYS A 420 2.45 12.13 -4.86
C LYS A 420 3.84 12.52 -5.30
N PHE A 421 4.64 12.99 -4.34
CA PHE A 421 5.99 13.46 -4.49
C PHE A 421 6.93 12.44 -3.84
N ILE A 422 7.12 11.34 -4.56
CA ILE A 422 7.82 10.14 -4.07
C ILE A 422 9.34 10.42 -4.08
N ARG A 423 10.07 9.87 -3.13
CA ARG A 423 11.55 9.92 -3.09
C ARG A 423 12.12 8.71 -3.85
N ARG A 424 12.96 8.92 -4.86
CA ARG A 424 13.71 7.82 -5.50
C ARG A 424 14.93 7.45 -4.66
N VAL A 425 15.25 6.16 -4.58
CA VAL A 425 16.49 5.69 -3.95
C VAL A 425 17.48 5.33 -5.06
N ILE A 426 18.33 6.29 -5.41
CA ILE A 426 19.44 6.02 -6.32
C ILE A 426 20.45 5.13 -5.58
N LEU A 427 20.52 3.86 -5.96
CA LEU A 427 21.54 2.92 -5.50
C LEU A 427 22.87 3.25 -6.20
N GLU A 428 23.57 4.27 -5.71
CA GLU A 428 24.95 4.51 -6.12
C GLU A 428 25.86 3.37 -5.65
N ASN A 429 26.75 2.91 -6.54
CA ASN A 429 27.84 2.01 -6.21
C ASN A 429 28.94 2.74 -5.40
N ASP A 430 28.64 3.23 -4.19
CA ASP A 430 29.54 4.13 -3.46
C ASP A 430 30.32 3.47 -2.32
N GLU A 431 31.61 3.20 -2.58
CA GLU A 431 32.64 3.16 -1.54
C GLU A 431 33.00 4.60 -1.11
N SER A 432 32.19 5.12 -0.18
CA SER A 432 32.42 6.28 0.68
C SER A 432 32.40 7.68 0.06
N ASN A 433 31.35 8.44 0.40
CA ASN A 433 31.51 9.75 1.06
C ASN A 433 30.44 10.10 2.12
N ASP A 434 30.85 10.97 3.04
CA ASP A 434 30.01 11.60 4.06
C ASP A 434 29.04 12.61 3.44
N PHE A 435 27.74 12.47 3.70
CA PHE A 435 26.74 13.53 3.54
C PHE A 435 26.16 13.89 4.91
N PRO A 436 26.53 15.04 5.51
CA PRO A 436 25.91 15.55 6.71
C PRO A 436 24.90 16.67 6.41
N ARG A 437 23.73 16.60 7.09
CA ARG A 437 22.63 17.59 7.17
C ARG A 437 21.63 17.53 6.00
N GLN A 438 20.33 17.72 6.22
CA GLN A 438 19.50 17.72 7.45
C GLN A 438 18.06 17.44 6.98
N GLY A 439 17.21 16.78 7.78
CA GLY A 439 15.80 16.58 7.42
C GLY A 439 15.34 15.11 7.37
N TYR A 440 14.96 14.60 8.54
CA TYR A 440 13.98 13.53 8.86
C TYR A 440 13.77 12.30 7.94
N SER A 441 14.68 12.01 7.02
CA SER A 441 14.65 10.83 6.15
C SER A 441 15.41 9.67 6.79
N LEU A 442 14.67 8.60 7.09
CA LEU A 442 15.09 7.50 7.95
C LEU A 442 15.92 6.44 7.20
N PHE A 443 17.23 6.64 7.01
CA PHE A 443 18.09 5.59 6.41
C PHE A 443 19.56 5.58 6.87
N LYS A 444 20.10 4.38 7.12
CA LYS A 444 21.23 3.83 6.33
C LYS A 444 21.54 2.37 6.74
N ARG A 445 21.36 1.46 5.76
CA ARG A 445 21.99 0.12 5.63
C ARG A 445 21.29 -1.12 6.24
N SER A 446 19.96 -1.18 6.30
CA SER A 446 19.27 -2.45 6.00
C SER A 446 17.98 -2.25 5.21
N TYR A 447 17.55 -3.26 4.45
CA TYR A 447 16.30 -3.25 3.68
C TYR A 447 15.01 -3.19 4.55
N LEU A 448 15.17 -3.16 5.87
CA LEU A 448 14.12 -3.30 6.90
C LEU A 448 14.14 -2.12 7.88
N ASP A 449 14.71 -0.98 7.48
CA ASP A 449 15.01 0.13 8.38
C ASP A 449 13.74 0.82 8.95
N ASN A 450 12.60 0.82 8.26
CA ASN A 450 11.32 1.34 8.79
C ASN A 450 10.15 0.48 8.29
N LEU A 451 10.04 -0.74 8.82
CA LEU A 451 9.07 -1.74 8.38
C LEU A 451 7.63 -1.23 8.35
N PHE A 452 7.17 -0.54 9.41
CA PHE A 452 5.77 -0.13 9.55
C PHE A 452 5.59 1.09 10.50
N PRO A 453 4.54 1.92 10.31
CA PRO A 453 4.13 2.96 11.25
C PRO A 453 3.22 2.32 12.32
N ILE A 454 3.76 1.36 13.08
CA ILE A 454 2.96 0.35 13.79
C ILE A 454 1.89 0.90 14.73
N PHE A 455 2.11 2.08 15.30
CA PHE A 455 1.22 2.68 16.29
C PHE A 455 0.14 3.59 15.69
N ASP A 456 0.24 3.91 14.40
CA ASP A 456 -0.80 4.60 13.63
C ASP A 456 -1.74 3.60 12.94
N MET A 457 -1.39 2.31 12.93
CA MET A 457 -2.26 1.24 12.47
C MET A 457 -3.15 0.75 13.62
N SER A 458 -4.46 0.98 13.51
CA SER A 458 -5.46 0.35 14.38
C SER A 458 -5.33 -1.17 14.32
N ILE A 459 -4.86 -1.80 15.40
CA ILE A 459 -4.84 -3.27 15.52
C ILE A 459 -6.28 -3.77 15.38
N PRO A 460 -6.55 -4.75 14.50
CA PRO A 460 -7.87 -5.35 14.43
C PRO A 460 -8.22 -5.98 15.78
N PHE A 461 -9.51 -5.94 16.11
CA PHE A 461 -10.10 -6.56 17.31
C PHE A 461 -9.66 -8.02 17.45
N THR A 462 -9.62 -8.51 18.68
CA THR A 462 -8.87 -9.72 19.03
C THR A 462 -9.83 -10.78 19.56
N ASN A 463 -9.80 -12.00 19.01
CA ASN A 463 -10.69 -13.08 19.41
C ASN A 463 -9.88 -14.38 19.57
N GLU A 464 -10.20 -15.18 20.61
CA GLU A 464 -9.49 -16.42 20.93
C GLU A 464 -9.50 -17.45 19.78
N ASN A 465 -10.49 -17.38 18.89
CA ASN A 465 -10.74 -18.39 17.85
C ASN A 465 -10.52 -17.90 16.42
N TYR A 466 -10.09 -16.64 16.21
CA TYR A 466 -9.99 -16.03 14.88
C TYR A 466 -8.76 -15.14 14.74
N THR A 467 -8.15 -15.16 13.55
CA THR A 467 -7.17 -14.15 13.13
C THR A 467 -7.90 -13.06 12.35
N ASN A 468 -7.79 -11.82 12.80
CA ASN A 468 -8.42 -10.68 12.15
C ASN A 468 -7.35 -9.87 11.41
N LEU A 469 -7.66 -9.43 10.19
CA LEU A 469 -6.72 -8.76 9.27
C LEU A 469 -7.30 -7.42 8.78
N LYS A 470 -6.49 -6.36 8.86
CA LYS A 470 -6.71 -5.09 8.15
C LYS A 470 -5.53 -4.86 7.20
N LEU A 471 -5.81 -4.80 5.90
CA LEU A 471 -4.87 -4.32 4.88
C LEU A 471 -5.16 -2.86 4.61
N PHE A 472 -4.12 -2.03 4.67
CA PHE A 472 -4.22 -0.62 4.36
C PHE A 472 -3.91 -0.42 2.88
N TYR A 473 -4.98 -0.24 2.08
CA TYR A 473 -4.88 0.20 0.69
C TYR A 473 -4.80 1.74 0.62
N ASP A 474 -4.05 2.33 1.55
CA ASP A 474 -3.60 3.68 1.37
C ASP A 474 -2.42 3.60 0.39
N SER A 475 -2.54 4.28 -0.75
CA SER A 475 -1.61 4.22 -1.87
C SER A 475 -0.36 5.07 -1.60
N SER A 476 0.13 4.93 -0.37
CA SER A 476 0.89 5.88 0.45
C SER A 476 2.10 5.24 1.10
N PHE A 477 1.99 3.97 1.45
CA PHE A 477 3.12 3.07 1.71
C PHE A 477 3.76 2.64 0.39
N VAL A 478 4.00 3.67 -0.43
CA VAL A 478 4.87 3.70 -1.59
C VAL A 478 6.31 3.69 -1.09
N ASP A 479 6.65 2.72 -0.25
CA ASP A 479 8.04 2.53 0.12
C ASP A 479 8.73 1.83 -1.05
N LYS A 480 8.93 2.61 -2.15
CA LYS A 480 9.59 2.38 -3.45
C LYS A 480 8.57 2.05 -4.64
N ILE A 481 8.93 1.89 -5.96
CA ILE A 481 8.24 1.19 -7.13
C ILE A 481 9.22 0.47 -8.13
N LEU A 482 9.05 -0.80 -8.57
CA LEU A 482 10.03 -1.42 -9.51
C LEU A 482 9.76 -0.98 -10.97
N VAL A 483 10.22 0.22 -11.30
CA VAL A 483 9.98 0.90 -12.59
C VAL A 483 10.99 0.44 -13.64
N ASP A 484 10.53 -0.27 -14.66
CA ASP A 484 11.35 -0.62 -15.83
C ASP A 484 11.63 0.63 -16.68
N ASP A 485 12.86 0.80 -17.18
CA ASP A 485 13.33 1.97 -17.97
C ASP A 485 12.42 2.25 -19.18
N ALA A 486 11.78 1.22 -19.73
CA ALA A 486 10.81 1.34 -20.83
C ALA A 486 9.57 2.20 -20.50
N THR A 487 9.33 2.50 -19.22
CA THR A 487 8.16 3.26 -18.74
C THR A 487 8.50 4.71 -18.37
N LEU A 488 9.78 5.02 -18.17
CA LEU A 488 10.29 6.36 -17.85
C LEU A 488 10.67 7.15 -19.12
N ASP A 489 9.64 7.53 -19.88
CA ASP A 489 9.68 8.58 -20.92
C ASP A 489 10.92 8.58 -21.86
N ASN A 490 11.23 7.42 -22.46
CA ASN A 490 12.11 7.19 -23.63
C ASN A 490 13.56 7.77 -23.61
N ASN A 491 14.02 8.45 -22.56
CA ASN A 491 15.27 9.22 -22.56
C ASN A 491 16.25 8.90 -21.43
N LEU A 492 15.92 7.97 -20.52
CA LEU A 492 16.88 7.41 -19.57
C LEU A 492 17.44 6.11 -20.15
N THR A 493 18.78 6.02 -20.20
CA THR A 493 19.49 4.91 -20.88
C THR A 493 20.68 4.37 -20.07
N ASP A 494 20.74 4.58 -18.75
CA ASP A 494 21.98 4.38 -17.99
C ASP A 494 21.84 3.87 -16.53
N TYR A 495 20.63 3.70 -15.96
CA TYR A 495 20.48 3.21 -14.58
C TYR A 495 19.27 2.30 -14.40
N ALA A 496 19.52 1.02 -14.07
CA ALA A 496 18.49 0.07 -13.69
C ALA A 496 17.90 0.41 -12.31
N LEU A 497 16.92 1.32 -12.29
CA LEU A 497 16.20 1.72 -11.09
C LEU A 497 15.34 0.56 -10.57
N ARG A 498 15.45 0.27 -9.28
CA ARG A 498 14.71 -0.79 -8.59
C ARG A 498 14.11 -0.24 -7.31
N ASP A 499 12.98 0.43 -7.43
CA ASP A 499 12.16 0.74 -6.27
C ASP A 499 11.12 -0.46 -6.09
N PHE A 500 10.15 -0.51 -5.15
CA PHE A 500 9.06 -1.53 -4.98
C PHE A 500 7.83 -0.91 -4.22
N VAL A 501 6.57 -0.78 -4.73
CA VAL A 501 5.45 -0.26 -3.86
C VAL A 501 5.11 -1.32 -2.83
N SER A 502 4.67 -0.95 -1.63
CA SER A 502 4.18 -1.94 -0.66
C SER A 502 2.79 -1.66 -0.09
N THR A 503 1.81 -2.51 -0.39
CA THR A 503 0.58 -2.54 0.42
C THR A 503 0.94 -3.11 1.79
N THR A 504 0.72 -2.34 2.85
CA THR A 504 0.97 -2.79 4.23
C THR A 504 -0.31 -3.33 4.87
N GLY A 505 -0.13 -4.22 5.84
CA GLY A 505 -1.22 -4.89 6.53
C GLY A 505 -0.83 -5.26 7.95
N ILE A 506 -1.86 -5.42 8.78
CA ILE A 506 -1.73 -5.87 10.17
C ILE A 506 -2.78 -6.94 10.44
N ALA A 507 -2.33 -8.09 10.90
CA ALA A 507 -3.14 -9.19 11.40
C ALA A 507 -2.93 -9.34 12.91
N ALA A 508 -3.95 -9.80 13.63
CA ALA A 508 -3.83 -10.16 15.04
C ALA A 508 -4.64 -11.42 15.35
N ASP A 509 -4.10 -12.29 16.19
CA ASP A 509 -4.81 -13.43 16.80
C ASP A 509 -4.70 -13.38 18.34
N ALA A 510 -5.12 -14.44 19.03
CA ALA A 510 -5.06 -14.52 20.50
C ALA A 510 -3.65 -14.29 21.08
N ASN A 511 -2.60 -14.65 20.34
CA ASN A 511 -1.21 -14.72 20.83
C ASN A 511 -0.29 -13.66 20.19
N ASN A 512 -0.52 -13.34 18.91
CA ASN A 512 0.43 -12.62 18.07
C ASN A 512 -0.19 -11.42 17.34
N ILE A 513 0.65 -10.46 16.99
CA ILE A 513 0.40 -9.38 16.03
C ILE A 513 1.39 -9.57 14.88
N THR A 514 0.90 -9.55 13.65
CA THR A 514 1.68 -9.83 12.44
C THR A 514 1.50 -8.71 11.44
N PHE A 515 2.58 -7.99 11.17
CA PHE A 515 2.64 -6.98 10.13
C PHE A 515 3.09 -7.63 8.81
N ILE A 516 2.49 -7.20 7.71
CA ILE A 516 2.65 -7.78 6.38
C ILE A 516 2.90 -6.65 5.38
N SER A 517 3.83 -6.83 4.46
CA SER A 517 4.13 -5.87 3.39
C SER A 517 4.25 -6.62 2.06
N PHE A 518 3.38 -6.29 1.11
CA PHE A 518 3.28 -6.93 -0.20
C PHE A 518 3.86 -6.03 -1.29
N PRO A 519 4.84 -6.49 -2.09
CA PRO A 519 5.39 -5.73 -3.20
C PRO A 519 4.40 -5.71 -4.36
N PHE A 520 3.95 -4.52 -4.72
CA PHE A 520 3.07 -4.30 -5.85
C PHE A 520 3.90 -4.20 -7.13
N LYS A 521 3.70 -5.16 -8.04
CA LYS A 521 4.32 -5.14 -9.37
C LYS A 521 3.50 -4.26 -10.32
N TYR A 522 3.96 -3.05 -10.56
CA TYR A 522 3.47 -2.21 -11.65
C TYR A 522 3.99 -2.73 -13.00
N HIS A 523 3.27 -3.68 -13.61
CA HIS A 523 3.49 -4.05 -15.00
C HIS A 523 2.61 -3.20 -15.93
N THR A 524 3.20 -2.18 -16.54
CA THR A 524 2.55 -1.42 -17.62
C THR A 524 2.18 -2.35 -18.79
N ASN A 525 0.89 -2.33 -19.16
CA ASN A 525 0.18 -3.04 -20.26
C ASN A 525 -0.89 -4.06 -19.82
N ALA A 526 -1.11 -4.31 -18.54
CA ALA A 526 -2.28 -5.06 -18.08
C ALA A 526 -3.55 -4.18 -18.15
N ASN A 527 -4.31 -4.27 -19.23
CA ASN A 527 -5.67 -3.70 -19.36
C ASN A 527 -6.72 -4.56 -18.60
N ASP A 528 -6.30 -5.23 -17.54
CA ASP A 528 -7.10 -6.21 -16.81
C ASP A 528 -7.66 -5.61 -15.51
N ASN A 529 -8.84 -6.08 -15.12
CA ASN A 529 -9.68 -5.47 -14.08
C ASN A 529 -9.19 -5.81 -12.66
N ASP A 530 -7.91 -6.10 -12.46
CA ASP A 530 -7.39 -6.77 -11.26
C ASP A 530 -7.02 -5.82 -10.10
N ASP A 531 -7.39 -4.53 -10.19
CA ASP A 531 -7.55 -3.64 -9.02
C ASP A 531 -8.64 -4.17 -8.04
N PHE A 532 -9.43 -5.18 -8.45
CA PHE A 532 -10.52 -5.80 -7.69
C PHE A 532 -10.14 -6.71 -6.51
N LEU A 533 -9.00 -6.52 -5.85
CA LEU A 533 -8.67 -7.23 -4.61
C LEU A 533 -8.68 -6.33 -3.35
N PRO A 534 -9.84 -5.76 -2.95
CA PRO A 534 -10.00 -5.14 -1.64
C PRO A 534 -10.15 -6.24 -0.57
N VAL A 535 -9.05 -6.92 -0.21
CA VAL A 535 -9.06 -7.91 0.88
C VAL A 535 -9.10 -7.19 2.23
N SER A 536 -10.28 -6.73 2.63
CA SER A 536 -10.53 -6.10 3.93
C SER A 536 -11.70 -6.76 4.64
N GLY A 537 -11.43 -7.43 5.77
CA GLY A 537 -12.45 -7.99 6.67
C GLY A 537 -12.89 -9.41 6.35
N LEU A 538 -11.97 -10.37 6.40
CA LEU A 538 -12.30 -11.79 6.27
C LEU A 538 -12.14 -12.50 7.62
N GLU A 539 -13.28 -12.71 8.29
CA GLU A 539 -13.42 -13.70 9.36
C GLU A 539 -13.67 -15.08 8.74
N ALA A 540 -13.05 -16.13 9.26
CA ALA A 540 -13.56 -17.48 9.05
C ALA A 540 -13.05 -18.49 10.10
N PRO A 541 -13.80 -19.59 10.34
CA PRO A 541 -13.52 -20.53 11.43
C PRO A 541 -12.27 -21.38 11.18
N ASN A 542 -11.87 -22.18 12.18
CA ASN A 542 -10.72 -23.10 12.20
C ASN A 542 -10.62 -24.17 11.07
N ASN A 543 -11.45 -24.12 10.02
CA ASN A 543 -11.32 -24.83 8.75
C ASN A 543 -11.74 -23.86 7.61
N ASN A 544 -10.86 -22.90 7.35
CA ASN A 544 -11.22 -21.55 6.91
C ASN A 544 -11.46 -21.39 5.39
N PRO A 545 -12.64 -20.94 4.91
CA PRO A 545 -12.88 -20.64 3.49
C PRO A 545 -12.17 -19.40 2.94
N PHE A 546 -11.79 -18.43 3.76
CA PHE A 546 -10.87 -17.34 3.37
C PHE A 546 -9.44 -17.85 3.15
N LEU A 547 -8.97 -18.88 3.86
CA LEU A 547 -7.74 -19.59 3.47
C LEU A 547 -7.92 -20.34 2.14
N ILE A 548 -9.14 -20.70 1.74
CA ILE A 548 -9.43 -21.26 0.41
C ILE A 548 -9.52 -20.15 -0.63
N GLU A 549 -10.09 -18.99 -0.31
CA GLU A 549 -10.24 -17.84 -1.21
C GLU A 549 -8.90 -17.14 -1.47
N LEU A 550 -8.08 -16.96 -0.43
CA LEU A 550 -6.68 -16.53 -0.52
C LEU A 550 -5.82 -17.57 -1.26
N ASN A 551 -6.03 -18.88 -1.06
CA ASN A 551 -5.36 -19.92 -1.88
C ASN A 551 -5.84 -19.94 -3.35
N ASN A 552 -7.08 -19.53 -3.64
CA ASN A 552 -7.60 -19.43 -5.01
C ASN A 552 -7.06 -18.19 -5.72
N LEU A 553 -6.86 -17.09 -5.00
CA LEU A 553 -6.29 -15.83 -5.51
C LEU A 553 -4.77 -15.89 -5.66
N ILE A 554 -4.08 -16.41 -4.65
CA ILE A 554 -2.62 -16.60 -4.63
C ILE A 554 -2.31 -18.09 -4.66
N SER A 555 -2.70 -18.71 -5.78
CA SER A 555 -2.32 -20.09 -6.10
C SER A 555 -0.79 -20.20 -6.03
N PRO A 556 -0.19 -20.92 -5.06
CA PRO A 556 -0.82 -21.67 -3.95
C PRO A 556 0.07 -21.81 -2.67
N VAL A 557 0.03 -20.86 -1.73
CA VAL A 557 0.92 -20.90 -0.54
C VAL A 557 0.16 -20.84 0.78
N ASN A 558 0.34 -21.87 1.61
CA ASN A 558 -0.32 -22.02 2.90
C ASN A 558 0.44 -21.29 4.03
N LEU A 559 -0.27 -20.60 4.92
CA LEU A 559 0.28 -20.01 6.14
C LEU A 559 0.10 -20.98 7.33
N VAL A 560 1.15 -21.21 8.13
CA VAL A 560 1.16 -22.14 9.27
C VAL A 560 1.87 -21.56 10.50
N ARG A 561 1.53 -22.07 11.68
CA ARG A 561 2.38 -21.93 12.86
C ARG A 561 3.57 -22.88 12.74
N SER A 562 4.77 -22.31 12.84
CA SER A 562 6.04 -23.01 12.93
C SER A 562 6.71 -22.69 14.27
N ASN A 563 7.59 -23.57 14.70
CA ASN A 563 8.20 -23.52 16.01
C ASN A 563 9.73 -23.64 15.89
N PHE A 564 10.46 -22.79 16.58
CA PHE A 564 11.90 -22.97 16.83
C PHE A 564 12.13 -23.34 18.29
N VAL A 565 13.16 -24.16 18.54
CA VAL A 565 13.54 -24.56 19.90
C VAL A 565 14.94 -24.05 20.20
N ILE A 566 15.09 -23.23 21.23
CA ILE A 566 16.36 -22.58 21.59
C ILE A 566 16.62 -22.80 23.07
N ASN A 567 17.73 -23.50 23.39
CA ASN A 567 18.05 -23.93 24.75
C ASN A 567 16.91 -24.70 25.45
N GLY A 568 16.12 -25.46 24.69
CA GLY A 568 14.97 -26.22 25.15
C GLY A 568 13.66 -25.43 25.35
N ASN A 569 13.62 -24.13 25.04
CA ASN A 569 12.39 -23.33 25.02
C ASN A 569 11.83 -23.23 23.60
N THR A 570 10.51 -23.37 23.43
CA THR A 570 9.83 -23.27 22.14
C THR A 570 9.23 -21.89 21.93
N THR A 571 9.49 -21.28 20.78
CA THR A 571 8.82 -20.04 20.31
C THR A 571 7.96 -20.37 19.09
N GLU A 572 6.65 -20.05 19.14
CA GLU A 572 5.74 -20.14 17.98
C GLU A 572 5.83 -18.87 17.13
N TYR A 573 5.76 -19.01 15.81
CA TYR A 573 5.64 -17.89 14.87
C TYR A 573 4.83 -18.30 13.63
N LEU A 574 4.30 -17.32 12.89
CA LEU A 574 3.57 -17.57 11.64
C LEU A 574 4.52 -17.53 10.43
N THR A 575 4.39 -18.49 9.51
CA THR A 575 5.23 -18.60 8.30
C THR A 575 4.51 -19.28 7.14
N PHE A 576 5.09 -19.26 5.95
CA PHE A 576 4.55 -19.92 4.76
C PHE A 576 5.12 -21.34 4.58
N ILE A 577 4.29 -22.30 4.14
CA ILE A 577 4.74 -23.65 3.74
C ILE A 577 5.33 -23.60 2.33
N ASN A 578 6.63 -23.82 2.22
CA ASN A 578 7.38 -23.80 0.94
C ASN A 578 7.19 -25.05 0.03
N ASN A 579 6.13 -25.86 0.21
CA ASN A 579 6.08 -27.25 -0.29
C ASN A 579 4.86 -27.63 -1.17
N SER A 580 4.12 -26.70 -1.77
CA SER A 580 2.87 -27.08 -2.49
C SER A 580 2.50 -26.27 -3.74
N ILE A 581 3.47 -25.85 -4.56
CA ILE A 581 3.20 -25.32 -5.91
C ILE A 581 3.30 -26.44 -6.96
N VAL A 582 2.13 -26.86 -7.45
CA VAL A 582 1.98 -27.92 -8.46
C VAL A 582 2.33 -27.40 -9.86
N ASN A 583 2.97 -28.25 -10.67
CA ASN A 583 3.17 -28.02 -12.11
C ASN A 583 1.82 -27.68 -12.81
N GLY A 584 1.62 -26.42 -13.15
CA GLY A 584 0.53 -25.89 -13.96
C GLY A 584 1.08 -24.78 -14.87
N GLU A 585 0.41 -24.53 -16.00
CA GLU A 585 0.95 -23.69 -17.08
C GLU A 585 1.27 -22.26 -16.61
N GLN A 586 2.45 -21.75 -17.00
CA GLN A 586 2.88 -20.40 -16.63
C GLN A 586 2.04 -19.33 -17.35
N ASN A 587 1.17 -18.66 -16.60
CA ASN A 587 0.75 -17.30 -16.91
C ASN A 587 1.75 -16.33 -16.25
N ASN A 588 2.25 -15.36 -17.03
CA ASN A 588 3.33 -14.43 -16.63
C ASN A 588 2.98 -13.44 -15.49
N ASN A 589 1.78 -13.53 -14.89
CA ASN A 589 1.28 -12.62 -13.86
C ASN A 589 1.32 -13.22 -12.43
N THR A 590 2.13 -14.27 -12.19
CA THR A 590 2.23 -14.89 -10.85
C THR A 590 3.25 -14.16 -9.97
N TYR A 591 2.81 -13.75 -8.77
CA TYR A 591 3.66 -13.14 -7.74
C TYR A 591 4.68 -14.15 -7.20
N SER A 592 5.91 -13.70 -6.86
CA SER A 592 6.81 -14.53 -6.06
C SER A 592 6.62 -14.20 -4.58
N PHE A 593 6.56 -15.24 -3.74
CA PHE A 593 6.50 -15.05 -2.29
C PHE A 593 7.84 -14.64 -1.68
N ASP A 594 8.94 -14.77 -2.43
CA ASP A 594 10.28 -14.29 -2.02
C ASP A 594 10.32 -12.77 -1.75
N ASP A 595 9.37 -12.04 -2.34
CA ASP A 595 9.33 -10.58 -2.29
C ASP A 595 8.42 -10.05 -1.12
N VAL A 596 7.63 -10.90 -0.44
CA VAL A 596 6.70 -10.51 0.64
C VAL A 596 7.41 -10.45 2.00
N ILE A 597 7.35 -9.30 2.69
CA ILE A 597 7.97 -9.13 4.01
C ILE A 597 6.92 -9.34 5.10
N ILE A 598 7.21 -10.21 6.07
CA ILE A 598 6.37 -10.41 7.25
C ILE A 598 7.18 -10.19 8.54
N LEU A 599 6.57 -9.52 9.50
CA LEU A 599 7.09 -9.38 10.86
C LEU A 599 6.00 -9.80 11.85
N SER A 600 6.21 -10.90 12.56
CA SER A 600 5.30 -11.38 13.62
C SER A 600 5.95 -11.15 14.99
N ILE A 601 5.16 -10.70 15.96
CA ILE A 601 5.54 -10.51 17.37
C ILE A 601 4.44 -11.03 18.29
N THR A 602 4.84 -11.44 19.49
CA THR A 602 3.89 -11.76 20.55
C THR A 602 3.19 -10.49 21.07
N ARG A 603 2.05 -10.65 21.74
CA ARG A 603 1.36 -9.53 22.40
C ARG A 603 2.22 -8.86 23.47
N ASP A 604 2.90 -9.63 24.30
CA ASP A 604 3.78 -9.10 25.36
C ASP A 604 4.90 -8.22 24.76
N GLU A 605 5.50 -8.62 23.62
CA GLU A 605 6.50 -7.81 22.92
C GLU A 605 5.91 -6.53 22.31
N PHE A 606 4.68 -6.56 21.80
CA PHE A 606 4.00 -5.36 21.31
C PHE A 606 3.67 -4.39 22.46
N ASP A 607 3.19 -4.90 23.59
CA ASP A 607 2.88 -4.11 24.79
C ASP A 607 4.15 -3.44 25.35
N ASP A 608 5.30 -4.14 25.35
CA ASP A 608 6.59 -3.56 25.70
C ASP A 608 7.06 -2.48 24.70
N LEU A 609 6.80 -2.65 23.40
CA LEU A 609 7.04 -1.62 22.38
C LEU A 609 6.12 -0.41 22.57
N GLU A 610 4.85 -0.58 22.91
CA GLU A 610 3.95 0.51 23.27
C GLU A 610 4.42 1.24 24.54
N LEU A 611 4.90 0.51 25.55
CA LEU A 611 5.45 1.11 26.76
C LEU A 611 6.69 1.94 26.42
N LEU A 612 7.60 1.42 25.60
CA LEU A 612 8.80 2.13 25.14
C LEU A 612 8.43 3.38 24.33
N LYS A 613 7.43 3.28 23.45
CA LYS A 613 6.85 4.41 22.69
C LYS A 613 6.38 5.51 23.63
N ASN A 614 5.45 5.18 24.53
CA ASN A 614 4.80 6.12 25.45
C ASN A 614 5.77 6.77 26.45
N GLN A 615 6.95 6.17 26.70
CA GLN A 615 7.99 6.75 27.54
C GLN A 615 8.88 7.76 26.81
N ASN A 616 9.06 7.64 25.49
CA ASN A 616 10.10 8.36 24.75
C ASN A 616 9.55 9.31 23.67
N PHE A 617 8.30 9.13 23.25
CA PHE A 617 7.65 9.94 22.22
C PHE A 617 6.33 10.49 22.77
N ILE A 618 6.29 11.80 23.04
CA ILE A 618 5.25 12.42 23.89
C ILE A 618 4.15 13.14 23.06
N GLY A 619 4.34 13.30 21.75
CA GLY A 619 3.36 13.93 20.85
C GLY A 619 2.81 13.00 19.76
N PRO A 620 1.90 13.51 18.91
CA PRO A 620 1.13 12.74 17.92
C PRO A 620 1.94 12.49 16.63
N TYR A 621 3.24 12.26 16.77
CA TYR A 621 4.14 12.08 15.64
C TYR A 621 4.09 10.62 15.18
N LYS A 622 4.20 10.37 13.86
CA LYS A 622 4.35 9.02 13.34
C LYS A 622 5.59 8.36 13.95
N ILE A 623 5.45 7.11 14.40
CA ILE A 623 6.54 6.33 14.99
C ILE A 623 6.64 5.00 14.24
N TYR A 624 7.81 4.78 13.67
CA TYR A 624 8.14 3.67 12.81
C TYR A 624 8.86 2.58 13.61
N LEU A 625 8.48 1.34 13.38
CA LEU A 625 9.23 0.17 13.83
C LEU A 625 10.27 -0.20 12.77
N GLY A 626 11.53 -0.25 13.17
CA GLY A 626 12.63 -0.82 12.40
C GLY A 626 13.35 -1.90 13.20
N ILE A 627 14.39 -2.48 12.60
CA ILE A 627 15.26 -3.47 13.26
C ILE A 627 16.74 -3.11 13.10
N LYS A 628 17.57 -3.52 14.07
CA LYS A 628 19.03 -3.40 14.06
C LYS A 628 19.70 -4.66 14.60
N ASN A 629 21.04 -4.70 14.52
CA ASN A 629 21.86 -5.78 15.09
C ASN A 629 21.48 -7.17 14.56
N ILE A 630 21.10 -7.25 13.28
CA ILE A 630 20.70 -8.50 12.62
C ILE A 630 21.89 -9.46 12.62
N SER A 631 21.65 -10.70 13.03
CA SER A 631 22.63 -11.77 13.13
C SER A 631 21.96 -13.12 12.84
N VAL A 632 22.57 -13.95 12.00
CA VAL A 632 22.02 -15.29 11.71
C VAL A 632 22.57 -16.31 12.69
N LEU A 633 21.69 -17.17 13.19
CA LEU A 633 21.90 -18.19 14.20
C LEU A 633 21.26 -19.52 13.78
N THR A 634 21.33 -20.54 14.63
CA THR A 634 20.79 -21.88 14.36
C THR A 634 20.15 -22.45 15.62
N ASP A 635 18.95 -23.01 15.50
CA ASP A 635 18.18 -23.56 16.63
C ASP A 635 18.69 -24.95 17.07
N ASP A 636 18.14 -25.48 18.18
CA ASP A 636 18.52 -26.78 18.74
C ASP A 636 18.28 -27.96 17.76
N ASN A 637 17.49 -27.76 16.69
CA ASN A 637 17.16 -28.74 15.66
C ASN A 637 17.98 -28.56 14.37
N GLY A 638 18.81 -27.53 14.25
CA GLY A 638 19.61 -27.22 13.07
C GLY A 638 18.96 -26.27 12.06
N ASN A 639 17.82 -25.64 12.40
CA ASN A 639 17.16 -24.67 11.53
C ASN A 639 17.81 -23.28 11.67
N ARG A 640 18.04 -22.58 10.55
CA ARG A 640 18.55 -21.20 10.55
C ARG A 640 17.46 -20.20 10.98
N TYR A 641 17.84 -19.21 11.77
CA TYR A 641 16.99 -18.09 12.14
C TYR A 641 17.81 -16.80 12.31
N SER A 642 17.20 -15.66 12.00
CA SER A 642 17.78 -14.33 12.15
C SER A 642 17.33 -13.71 13.48
N SER A 643 18.29 -13.28 14.30
CA SER A 643 18.11 -12.53 15.56
C SER A 643 18.41 -11.06 15.34
N PHE A 644 17.56 -10.17 15.85
CA PHE A 644 17.70 -8.72 15.70
C PHE A 644 17.06 -7.97 16.89
N THR A 645 17.42 -6.71 17.09
CA THR A 645 16.85 -5.82 18.10
C THR A 645 15.80 -4.90 17.48
N TYR A 646 14.61 -4.76 18.07
CA TYR A 646 13.63 -3.76 17.60
C TYR A 646 14.10 -2.34 17.91
N VAL A 647 13.79 -1.42 17.01
CA VAL A 647 14.13 0.00 17.13
C VAL A 647 12.91 0.84 16.78
N LEU A 648 12.52 1.74 17.68
CA LEU A 648 11.50 2.75 17.41
C LEU A 648 12.17 4.03 16.91
N ARG A 649 11.63 4.60 15.83
CA ARG A 649 12.10 5.86 15.25
C ARG A 649 10.94 6.81 15.02
N GLY A 650 11.12 8.08 15.32
CA GLY A 650 10.09 9.09 15.11
C GLY A 650 10.55 10.47 15.54
N LEU A 651 9.59 11.37 15.70
CA LEU A 651 9.84 12.69 16.27
C LEU A 651 9.48 12.68 17.76
N ASN A 652 10.26 13.38 18.56
CA ASN A 652 9.93 13.68 19.95
C ASN A 652 9.93 15.21 20.15
N GLU A 653 9.30 15.64 21.24
CA GLU A 653 9.34 17.03 21.72
C GLU A 653 10.43 17.18 22.79
N ASP A 654 11.38 18.09 22.57
CA ASP A 654 12.37 18.49 23.58
C ASP A 654 12.32 20.01 23.77
N ASN A 655 12.00 20.45 24.99
CA ASN A 655 11.87 21.86 25.38
C ASN A 655 10.96 22.73 24.47
N GLY A 656 9.96 22.13 23.81
CA GLY A 656 9.02 22.81 22.90
C GLY A 656 9.44 22.84 21.42
N GLU A 657 10.58 22.22 21.10
CA GLU A 657 11.06 21.98 19.73
C GLU A 657 10.81 20.52 19.31
N ILE A 658 10.67 20.30 17.99
CA ILE A 658 10.52 18.98 17.40
C ILE A 658 11.89 18.44 16.98
N VAL A 659 12.26 17.26 17.47
CA VAL A 659 13.59 16.65 17.27
C VAL A 659 13.47 15.17 16.87
N PRO A 660 14.43 14.61 16.10
CA PRO A 660 14.41 13.20 15.75
C PRO A 660 14.87 12.37 16.94
N LEU A 661 14.22 11.22 17.15
CA LEU A 661 14.62 10.27 18.18
C LEU A 661 14.63 8.84 17.62
N GLU A 662 15.69 8.10 17.95
CA GLU A 662 15.80 6.66 17.77
C GLU A 662 15.95 6.01 19.16
N VAL A 663 15.13 5.00 19.45
CA VAL A 663 15.15 4.25 20.71
C VAL A 663 15.24 2.77 20.41
N MET A 664 16.34 2.14 20.78
CA MET A 664 16.46 0.68 20.73
C MET A 664 15.67 0.07 21.88
N SER A 665 14.86 -0.94 21.57
CA SER A 665 14.25 -1.79 22.59
C SER A 665 15.29 -2.66 23.29
N THR A 666 14.91 -3.26 24.41
CA THR A 666 15.68 -4.36 25.02
C THR A 666 15.23 -5.74 24.53
N ILE A 667 14.23 -5.77 23.64
CA ILE A 667 13.65 -6.97 23.03
C ILE A 667 14.52 -7.37 21.85
N ASN A 668 15.03 -8.61 21.87
CA ASN A 668 15.62 -9.23 20.70
C ASN A 668 14.62 -10.25 20.16
N SER A 669 14.19 -10.05 18.92
CA SER A 669 13.26 -10.93 18.23
C SER A 669 13.97 -11.79 17.21
N LEU A 670 13.33 -12.91 16.89
CA LEU A 670 13.85 -14.03 16.12
C LEU A 670 12.86 -14.37 15.01
N THR A 671 13.36 -14.64 13.81
CA THR A 671 12.50 -15.06 12.68
C THR A 671 13.24 -16.04 11.77
N ALA A 672 12.49 -16.83 11.02
CA ALA A 672 13.06 -17.71 10.02
C ALA A 672 13.73 -16.90 8.91
N ASP A 673 14.92 -17.31 8.45
CA ASP A 673 15.68 -16.58 7.41
C ASP A 673 14.86 -16.36 6.11
N SER A 674 13.87 -17.22 5.84
CA SER A 674 12.98 -17.11 4.67
C SER A 674 11.89 -16.03 4.77
N VAL A 675 11.76 -15.32 5.89
CA VAL A 675 10.60 -14.44 6.18
C VAL A 675 10.94 -12.94 6.09
N LEU A 676 12.23 -12.57 6.13
CA LEU A 676 12.69 -11.17 6.07
C LEU A 676 13.27 -10.73 4.71
N GLY A 677 13.23 -11.58 3.68
CA GLY A 677 13.82 -11.26 2.37
C GLY A 677 15.34 -11.04 2.38
N ILE A 678 16.04 -11.48 3.45
CA ILE A 678 17.50 -11.36 3.60
C ILE A 678 18.17 -12.44 2.73
N ASN A 679 18.20 -12.20 1.42
CA ASN A 679 18.56 -13.22 0.46
C ASN A 679 20.07 -13.50 0.41
N SER A 680 20.44 -14.67 0.94
CA SER A 680 21.63 -15.48 0.67
C SER A 680 23.01 -14.93 1.10
N GLU A 681 23.74 -15.72 1.91
CA GLU A 681 25.16 -15.50 2.18
C GLU A 681 26.06 -15.66 0.93
N HIS A 682 25.54 -16.31 -0.12
CA HIS A 682 26.24 -16.66 -1.35
C HIS A 682 25.31 -16.53 -2.56
N ILE A 683 25.77 -15.87 -3.62
CA ILE A 683 25.08 -15.92 -4.92
C ILE A 683 25.53 -17.13 -5.73
N PHE A 684 24.72 -17.56 -6.69
CA PHE A 684 25.14 -18.62 -7.61
C PHE A 684 26.26 -18.13 -8.56
N PRO A 685 27.29 -18.96 -8.83
CA PRO A 685 28.47 -18.53 -9.59
C PRO A 685 28.23 -18.40 -11.09
N ILE A 686 27.09 -18.85 -11.60
CA ILE A 686 26.56 -18.59 -12.94
C ILE A 686 25.04 -18.48 -12.80
N GLU A 687 24.34 -17.98 -13.82
CA GLU A 687 22.89 -18.12 -13.97
C GLU A 687 22.50 -19.59 -14.22
N THR A 688 22.68 -20.44 -13.21
CA THR A 688 22.43 -21.88 -13.29
C THR A 688 20.98 -22.19 -12.99
N ARG A 689 20.47 -23.25 -13.63
CA ARG A 689 19.23 -23.92 -13.24
C ARG A 689 19.45 -25.40 -12.94
N TYR A 690 20.67 -25.92 -13.05
CA TYR A 690 20.93 -27.36 -12.98
C TYR A 690 22.34 -27.73 -12.51
N ILE A 691 22.42 -28.79 -11.70
CA ILE A 691 23.65 -29.55 -11.45
C ILE A 691 23.74 -30.71 -12.45
N SER A 692 24.83 -30.77 -13.21
CA SER A 692 25.14 -31.84 -14.16
C SER A 692 25.91 -33.00 -13.51
N SER A 693 26.74 -32.70 -12.51
CA SER A 693 27.45 -33.69 -11.71
C SER A 693 27.61 -33.22 -10.27
N ASP A 694 27.21 -34.09 -9.35
CA ASP A 694 27.11 -33.84 -7.92
C ASP A 694 28.43 -34.14 -7.19
N TYR A 695 28.60 -33.61 -5.98
CA TYR A 695 29.73 -33.89 -5.09
C TYR A 695 29.74 -35.37 -4.66
N GLY A 696 30.93 -35.93 -4.47
CA GLY A 696 31.09 -37.29 -3.96
C GLY A 696 31.36 -38.37 -5.02
N TRP A 697 30.97 -39.61 -4.76
CA TRP A 697 31.38 -40.76 -5.59
C TRP A 697 30.56 -40.86 -6.89
N ARG A 698 31.21 -40.58 -8.03
CA ARG A 698 30.65 -40.75 -9.38
C ARG A 698 31.33 -41.87 -10.18
N MET A 699 30.68 -42.30 -11.26
CA MET A 699 31.23 -43.21 -12.26
C MET A 699 31.52 -42.41 -13.53
N LEU A 700 32.79 -42.14 -13.82
CA LEU A 700 33.20 -41.38 -15.01
C LEU A 700 33.84 -42.35 -16.02
N SER A 701 33.27 -42.44 -17.23
CA SER A 701 33.74 -43.35 -18.30
C SER A 701 34.01 -44.79 -17.82
N GLY A 702 33.11 -45.34 -16.99
CA GLY A 702 33.20 -46.69 -16.44
C GLY A 702 34.15 -46.88 -15.25
N ASN A 703 34.85 -45.82 -14.80
CA ASN A 703 35.73 -45.87 -13.62
C ASN A 703 35.12 -45.12 -12.44
N ARG A 704 35.26 -45.66 -11.23
CA ARG A 704 34.81 -45.00 -10.00
C ARG A 704 35.78 -43.88 -9.61
N SER A 705 35.28 -42.66 -9.47
CA SER A 705 36.04 -41.47 -9.08
C SER A 705 35.31 -40.67 -8.00
N PHE A 706 36.04 -39.87 -7.22
CA PHE A 706 35.45 -38.96 -6.24
C PHE A 706 35.49 -37.53 -6.79
N HIS A 707 34.34 -36.90 -6.85
CA HIS A 707 34.14 -35.53 -7.28
C HIS A 707 34.26 -34.59 -6.08
N ASN A 708 35.17 -33.63 -6.17
CA ASN A 708 35.54 -32.76 -5.03
C ASN A 708 34.83 -31.39 -5.07
N GLY A 709 33.82 -31.26 -5.92
CA GLY A 709 33.03 -30.06 -6.15
C GLY A 709 31.71 -30.44 -6.83
N ILE A 710 31.07 -29.46 -7.48
CA ILE A 710 29.87 -29.66 -8.30
C ILE A 710 30.07 -29.08 -9.70
N ASP A 711 29.38 -29.65 -10.69
CA ASP A 711 29.44 -29.23 -12.09
C ASP A 711 28.13 -28.54 -12.49
N LEU A 712 28.18 -27.23 -12.70
CA LEU A 712 27.02 -26.36 -12.96
C LEU A 712 26.86 -26.04 -14.46
N VAL A 713 25.60 -26.08 -14.94
CA VAL A 713 25.24 -25.84 -16.36
C VAL A 713 23.98 -24.98 -16.50
N LYS A 714 23.72 -24.49 -17.73
CA LYS A 714 22.46 -23.88 -18.17
C LYS A 714 21.50 -24.93 -18.79
N PRO A 715 20.20 -24.64 -18.95
CA PRO A 715 19.22 -25.57 -19.50
C PRO A 715 19.59 -26.14 -20.88
N ILE A 716 20.28 -25.35 -21.71
CA ILE A 716 20.75 -25.76 -23.04
C ILE A 716 22.28 -25.75 -23.05
N ALA A 717 22.90 -26.85 -23.47
CA ALA A 717 24.36 -27.01 -23.46
C ALA A 717 25.09 -25.95 -24.30
N THR A 718 24.48 -25.47 -25.39
CA THR A 718 25.03 -24.41 -26.25
C THR A 718 25.06 -23.03 -25.57
N GLU A 719 24.21 -22.81 -24.57
CA GLU A 719 24.17 -21.56 -23.78
C GLU A 719 25.10 -21.64 -22.56
N THR A 720 25.50 -22.84 -22.16
CA THR A 720 26.44 -23.04 -21.04
C THR A 720 27.82 -22.50 -21.40
N SER A 721 28.34 -22.78 -22.60
CA SER A 721 29.60 -22.19 -23.07
C SER A 721 29.48 -20.68 -23.29
N GLY A 722 30.41 -19.90 -22.75
CA GLY A 722 30.43 -18.43 -22.84
C GLY A 722 29.56 -17.72 -21.80
N SER A 723 28.76 -18.43 -21.00
CA SER A 723 28.01 -17.83 -19.90
C SER A 723 28.95 -17.14 -18.90
N PRO A 724 28.61 -15.96 -18.38
CA PRO A 724 29.43 -15.26 -17.38
C PRO A 724 29.53 -16.08 -16.09
N ILE A 725 30.71 -16.03 -15.46
CA ILE A 725 30.96 -16.59 -14.13
C ILE A 725 31.13 -15.43 -13.15
N TYR A 726 30.42 -15.49 -12.03
CA TYR A 726 30.38 -14.50 -10.97
C TYR A 726 31.02 -15.02 -9.68
N ALA A 727 31.56 -14.13 -8.86
CA ALA A 727 32.06 -14.45 -7.54
C ALA A 727 30.88 -14.73 -6.57
N VAL A 728 30.81 -15.94 -5.99
CA VAL A 728 29.72 -16.32 -5.05
C VAL A 728 29.70 -15.47 -3.79
N LYS A 729 30.83 -14.88 -3.42
CA LYS A 729 31.03 -14.09 -2.21
C LYS A 729 32.27 -13.19 -2.38
N GLY A 730 32.34 -12.10 -1.62
CA GLY A 730 33.47 -11.19 -1.57
C GLY A 730 34.78 -11.87 -1.17
N GLY A 731 35.91 -11.29 -1.58
CA GLY A 731 37.22 -11.79 -1.18
C GLY A 731 38.37 -11.37 -2.08
N THR A 732 39.54 -11.96 -1.83
CA THR A 732 40.79 -11.67 -2.56
C THR A 732 41.15 -12.80 -3.53
N ILE A 733 41.54 -12.47 -4.77
CA ILE A 733 42.02 -13.44 -5.76
C ILE A 733 43.38 -14.01 -5.35
N THR A 734 43.41 -15.27 -4.91
CA THR A 734 44.63 -15.97 -4.45
C THR A 734 45.21 -16.93 -5.50
N LYS A 735 44.45 -17.21 -6.57
CA LYS A 735 44.95 -17.88 -7.78
C LYS A 735 44.27 -17.31 -9.01
N LEU A 736 45.07 -17.00 -10.03
CA LEU A 736 44.61 -16.63 -11.35
C LEU A 736 45.42 -17.41 -12.38
N VAL A 737 44.73 -18.06 -13.32
CA VAL A 737 45.31 -18.74 -14.48
C VAL A 737 44.45 -18.37 -15.67
N THR A 738 45.02 -17.65 -16.64
CA THR A 738 44.29 -17.04 -17.75
C THR A 738 44.37 -17.82 -19.07
N GLN A 739 45.29 -18.79 -19.15
CA GLN A 739 45.52 -19.65 -20.31
C GLN A 739 45.74 -21.10 -19.84
N GLU A 740 45.59 -22.06 -20.76
CA GLU A 740 45.87 -23.47 -20.52
C GLU A 740 47.28 -23.69 -19.97
N ASP A 741 47.37 -24.26 -18.76
CA ASP A 741 48.64 -24.54 -18.06
C ASP A 741 48.96 -26.04 -17.97
N GLY A 742 48.18 -26.88 -18.67
CA GLY A 742 48.33 -28.33 -18.69
C GLY A 742 47.85 -29.04 -17.42
N ASN A 743 47.30 -28.32 -16.42
CA ASN A 743 46.69 -28.92 -15.24
C ASN A 743 45.20 -29.25 -15.49
N GLY A 744 44.70 -30.27 -14.80
CA GLY A 744 43.32 -30.73 -15.00
C GLY A 744 42.23 -29.68 -14.75
N GLY A 745 42.50 -28.63 -13.95
CA GLY A 745 41.55 -27.54 -13.70
C GLY A 745 41.47 -26.46 -14.79
N GLY A 746 42.31 -26.51 -15.83
CA GLY A 746 42.29 -25.54 -16.94
C GLY A 746 42.45 -24.08 -16.51
N VAL A 747 41.82 -23.18 -17.24
CA VAL A 747 41.73 -21.74 -16.91
C VAL A 747 40.84 -21.58 -15.68
N ARG A 748 41.33 -20.88 -14.66
CA ARG A 748 40.72 -20.92 -13.32
C ARG A 748 41.01 -19.69 -12.46
N VAL A 749 40.08 -19.40 -11.55
CA VAL A 749 40.17 -18.36 -10.53
C VAL A 749 39.97 -19.00 -9.15
N ARG A 750 40.65 -18.47 -8.14
CA ARG A 750 40.38 -18.76 -6.73
C ARG A 750 40.26 -17.46 -5.94
N ILE A 751 39.20 -17.37 -5.15
CA ILE A 751 38.91 -16.24 -4.27
C ILE A 751 38.93 -16.75 -2.83
N ARG A 752 39.75 -16.15 -1.97
CA ARG A 752 39.69 -16.36 -0.52
C ARG A 752 38.71 -15.38 0.08
N SER A 753 37.74 -15.89 0.85
CA SER A 753 36.76 -15.04 1.53
C SER A 753 37.43 -14.03 2.46
N ASP A 754 36.91 -12.82 2.43
CA ASP A 754 37.13 -11.73 3.37
C ASP A 754 36.58 -12.04 4.78
N GLU A 755 35.32 -12.48 4.87
CA GLU A 755 34.65 -12.87 6.12
C GLU A 755 35.31 -14.07 6.80
N ASN A 756 35.70 -15.09 6.02
CA ASN A 756 36.39 -16.26 6.54
C ASN A 756 37.61 -16.61 5.70
N THR A 757 38.78 -16.08 6.10
CA THR A 757 40.06 -16.30 5.42
C THR A 757 40.53 -17.77 5.35
N SER A 758 39.86 -18.70 6.05
CA SER A 758 40.09 -20.14 5.84
C SER A 758 39.33 -20.70 4.63
N ILE A 759 38.28 -20.05 4.13
CA ILE A 759 37.50 -20.51 2.98
C ILE A 759 38.04 -19.92 1.68
N GLU A 760 38.31 -20.79 0.69
CA GLU A 760 38.61 -20.38 -0.68
C GLU A 760 37.60 -21.01 -1.66
N TYR A 761 36.91 -20.16 -2.44
CA TYR A 761 36.02 -20.54 -3.54
C TYR A 761 36.83 -20.71 -4.83
N ASN A 762 36.62 -21.81 -5.54
CA ASN A 762 37.41 -22.18 -6.72
C ASN A 762 36.51 -22.40 -7.93
N TYR A 763 36.92 -21.85 -9.07
CA TYR A 763 36.16 -21.80 -10.30
C TYR A 763 37.07 -22.28 -11.44
N PHE A 764 36.71 -23.37 -12.11
CA PHE A 764 37.56 -24.08 -13.07
C PHE A 764 36.97 -24.14 -14.48
N HIS A 765 37.75 -24.65 -15.43
CA HIS A 765 37.36 -24.90 -16.83
C HIS A 765 36.90 -23.68 -17.63
N MET A 766 37.25 -22.46 -17.21
CA MET A 766 36.85 -21.21 -17.88
C MET A 766 37.33 -21.13 -19.35
N LEU A 767 36.76 -20.21 -20.14
CA LEU A 767 37.31 -19.90 -21.47
C LEU A 767 38.67 -19.19 -21.37
N THR A 768 39.61 -19.58 -22.22
CA THR A 768 40.93 -18.94 -22.36
C THR A 768 40.80 -17.43 -22.52
N ASN A 769 41.52 -16.68 -21.69
CA ASN A 769 41.52 -15.22 -21.55
C ASN A 769 40.20 -14.58 -21.08
N SER A 770 39.13 -15.33 -20.77
CA SER A 770 37.87 -14.73 -20.27
C SER A 770 37.98 -14.05 -18.89
N ASN A 771 39.06 -14.33 -18.17
CA ASN A 771 39.42 -13.76 -16.87
C ASN A 771 40.69 -12.88 -16.94
N SER A 772 41.11 -12.44 -18.14
CA SER A 772 42.35 -11.66 -18.32
C SER A 772 42.24 -10.20 -17.86
N HIS A 773 41.03 -9.73 -17.52
CA HIS A 773 40.80 -8.44 -16.87
C HIS A 773 41.15 -8.44 -15.38
N LEU A 774 41.33 -9.63 -14.77
CA LEU A 774 41.64 -9.78 -13.35
C LEU A 774 43.13 -9.73 -13.05
N SER A 775 43.48 -9.46 -11.79
CA SER A 775 44.85 -9.51 -11.27
C SER A 775 44.97 -10.36 -10.01
N LEU A 776 46.15 -10.93 -9.77
CA LEU A 776 46.44 -11.64 -8.52
C LEU A 776 46.48 -10.65 -7.34
N ASN A 777 45.87 -11.02 -6.21
CA ASN A 777 45.61 -10.18 -5.03
C ASN A 777 44.63 -9.02 -5.26
N GLN A 778 43.90 -8.98 -6.38
CA GLN A 778 42.74 -8.11 -6.54
C GLN A 778 41.65 -8.53 -5.53
N VAL A 779 41.01 -7.55 -4.90
CA VAL A 779 39.74 -7.76 -4.17
C VAL A 779 38.61 -7.74 -5.19
N VAL A 780 37.68 -8.68 -5.06
CA VAL A 780 36.45 -8.79 -5.84
C VAL A 780 35.27 -8.87 -4.89
N GLN A 781 34.18 -8.22 -5.25
CA GLN A 781 32.92 -8.25 -4.51
C GLN A 781 32.07 -9.47 -4.90
N GLN A 782 31.10 -9.82 -4.07
CA GLN A 782 30.05 -10.77 -4.45
C GLN A 782 29.31 -10.21 -5.68
N GLY A 783 29.14 -11.02 -6.73
CA GLY A 783 28.55 -10.57 -8.00
C GLY A 783 29.55 -10.12 -9.07
N ASP A 784 30.83 -9.92 -8.75
CA ASP A 784 31.83 -9.55 -9.76
C ASP A 784 31.98 -10.64 -10.83
N GLN A 785 31.95 -10.26 -12.11
CA GLN A 785 32.22 -11.20 -13.19
C GLN A 785 33.72 -11.56 -13.24
N ILE A 786 34.04 -12.80 -12.90
CA ILE A 786 35.40 -13.33 -12.79
C ILE A 786 35.82 -14.25 -13.95
N GLY A 787 34.96 -14.45 -14.94
CA GLY A 787 35.29 -15.21 -16.15
C GLY A 787 34.08 -15.52 -17.02
N GLN A 788 34.26 -16.49 -17.92
CA GLN A 788 33.18 -17.14 -18.66
C GLN A 788 33.36 -18.65 -18.69
N VAL A 789 32.27 -19.40 -18.64
CA VAL A 789 32.23 -20.87 -18.68
C VAL A 789 32.81 -21.38 -19.99
N GLY A 790 33.77 -22.31 -19.90
CA GLY A 790 34.41 -22.92 -21.04
C GLY A 790 34.48 -24.45 -20.89
N SER A 791 35.54 -25.03 -21.45
CA SER A 791 35.82 -26.47 -21.36
C SER A 791 37.33 -26.74 -21.35
N THR A 792 38.10 -25.88 -20.67
CA THR A 792 39.58 -25.97 -20.60
C THR A 792 40.05 -27.01 -19.57
N GLY A 793 41.25 -27.55 -19.74
CA GLY A 793 41.78 -28.61 -18.88
C GLY A 793 41.10 -29.97 -19.07
N SER A 794 40.82 -30.68 -17.97
CA SER A 794 40.21 -32.02 -17.98
C SER A 794 38.69 -31.95 -17.90
N SER A 795 38.05 -31.39 -18.94
CA SER A 795 36.60 -31.33 -19.09
C SER A 795 36.11 -32.17 -20.28
N THR A 796 34.92 -32.76 -20.16
CA THR A 796 34.25 -33.55 -21.23
C THR A 796 33.26 -32.72 -22.07
N ALA A 797 32.69 -31.65 -21.51
CA ALA A 797 31.75 -30.74 -22.15
C ALA A 797 31.73 -29.38 -21.39
N PRO A 798 31.23 -28.28 -21.97
CA PRO A 798 31.21 -26.99 -21.28
C PRO A 798 30.38 -27.01 -19.99
N HIS A 799 31.01 -26.66 -18.86
CA HIS A 799 30.41 -26.55 -17.54
C HIS A 799 31.29 -25.70 -16.62
N LEU A 800 30.74 -25.13 -15.54
CA LEU A 800 31.54 -24.62 -14.44
C LEU A 800 31.73 -25.73 -13.40
N HIS A 801 32.97 -26.18 -13.21
CA HIS A 801 33.33 -26.96 -12.03
C HIS A 801 33.65 -26.01 -10.87
N PHE A 802 32.96 -26.18 -9.75
CA PHE A 802 33.02 -25.31 -8.57
C PHE A 802 33.38 -26.12 -7.31
N GLU A 803 34.45 -25.72 -6.62
CA GLU A 803 34.91 -26.37 -5.37
C GLU A 803 35.05 -25.33 -4.23
N ILE A 804 34.73 -25.75 -3.00
CA ILE A 804 35.00 -24.97 -1.79
C ILE A 804 36.13 -25.65 -1.00
N TRP A 805 37.15 -24.89 -0.62
CA TRP A 805 38.34 -25.38 0.08
C TRP A 805 38.44 -24.73 1.46
N ASN A 806 38.82 -25.50 2.48
CA ASN A 806 39.21 -25.00 3.79
C ASN A 806 40.73 -25.02 3.93
N GLY A 807 41.36 -23.86 3.78
CA GLY A 807 42.79 -23.70 3.62
C GLY A 807 43.26 -24.16 2.23
N THR A 808 44.59 -24.17 2.04
CA THR A 808 45.17 -24.26 0.69
C THR A 808 45.14 -25.64 0.06
N LEU A 809 44.65 -26.69 0.76
CA LEU A 809 44.72 -28.10 0.30
C LEU A 809 43.53 -29.00 0.67
N ASN A 810 42.64 -28.61 1.59
CA ASN A 810 41.51 -29.45 2.02
C ASN A 810 40.24 -29.08 1.26
N ARG A 811 39.79 -29.95 0.35
CA ARG A 811 38.53 -29.76 -0.40
C ARG A 811 37.39 -30.30 0.45
N ILE A 812 36.34 -29.51 0.61
CA ILE A 812 35.19 -29.85 1.44
C ILE A 812 33.92 -29.91 0.59
N ASP A 813 32.88 -30.53 1.14
CA ASP A 813 31.57 -30.60 0.54
C ASP A 813 31.01 -29.18 0.29
N PRO A 814 30.73 -28.77 -0.97
CA PRO A 814 30.17 -27.45 -1.24
C PRO A 814 28.87 -27.17 -0.48
N TYR A 815 28.02 -28.18 -0.27
CA TYR A 815 26.76 -28.05 0.46
C TYR A 815 26.95 -27.75 1.96
N SER A 816 28.15 -28.01 2.51
CA SER A 816 28.48 -27.69 3.91
C SER A 816 28.80 -26.21 4.16
N ILE A 817 28.99 -25.42 3.09
CA ILE A 817 29.31 -23.98 3.16
C ILE A 817 28.32 -23.14 2.34
N PHE A 818 27.74 -23.71 1.27
CA PHE A 818 26.74 -23.07 0.41
C PHE A 818 25.56 -24.06 0.21
N PRO A 819 24.71 -24.28 1.23
CA PRO A 819 23.64 -25.29 1.21
C PRO A 819 22.61 -25.09 0.11
N GLU A 820 22.37 -23.85 -0.32
CA GLU A 820 21.39 -23.44 -1.34
C GLU A 820 21.70 -24.08 -2.70
N LEU A 821 22.94 -24.53 -2.94
CA LEU A 821 23.30 -25.37 -4.08
C LEU A 821 22.42 -26.64 -4.18
N ALA A 822 21.94 -27.18 -3.05
CA ALA A 822 21.11 -28.39 -3.01
C ALA A 822 19.68 -28.17 -3.55
N LEU A 823 19.27 -26.92 -3.76
CA LEU A 823 17.97 -26.55 -4.33
C LEU A 823 17.97 -26.62 -5.87
N LEU A 824 19.14 -26.72 -6.51
CA LEU A 824 19.24 -26.83 -7.97
C LEU A 824 18.83 -28.24 -8.43
N PRO A 825 17.90 -28.39 -9.39
CA PRO A 825 17.52 -29.70 -9.88
C PRO A 825 18.70 -30.40 -10.57
N TYR A 826 18.81 -31.71 -10.34
CA TYR A 826 19.86 -32.54 -10.92
C TYR A 826 19.47 -33.03 -12.33
N THR A 827 20.25 -32.68 -13.35
CA THR A 827 20.10 -33.22 -14.70
C THR A 827 21.31 -34.03 -15.10
N ARG A 828 21.11 -35.34 -15.31
CA ARG A 828 22.05 -36.08 -16.14
C ARG A 828 21.92 -35.59 -17.57
N HIS A 829 22.93 -34.88 -18.05
CA HIS A 829 23.21 -34.88 -19.47
C HIS A 829 23.34 -36.35 -19.92
N ARG A 830 22.39 -36.80 -20.74
CA ARG A 830 22.57 -38.05 -21.49
C ARG A 830 23.63 -37.79 -22.55
N ASP A 831 24.89 -38.04 -22.20
CA ASP A 831 26.01 -38.39 -23.09
C ASP A 831 27.26 -38.66 -22.20
N GLU A 832 27.21 -39.74 -21.40
CA GLU A 832 28.36 -40.42 -20.77
C GLU A 832 28.47 -41.86 -21.30
#